data_AF-A0A925BH00-F1
#
_entry.id   AF-A0A925BH00-F1
#
_cell.length_a   1.000
_cell.length_b   1.000
_cell.length_c   1.000
_cell.angle_alpha   90.00
_cell.angle_beta   90.00
_cell.angle_gamma   90.00
#
_symmetry.space_group_name_H-M   'P 1'
#
loop_
_entity.id
_entity.type
_entity.pdbx_description
1 polymer ?
#
loop_
_entity_poly.entity_id
_entity_poly.type
_entity_poly.pdbx_seq_one_letter_code
_entity_poly.pdbx_strand_id
1 'polypeptide(L)'
;PQVQLDYNRIAPLYTDYQRAAGIDFDYREVLPPFPYGQPDLDLDNVRAEALNLLNVRYIITHTTTELEGYPLVYEDRAVHIYENPLSMPRVYLGLNNVHIDEIRRPSAFDSAYDFADITSDTGRELLIDVTLSQSSAALVVSESFSSGWRAYIRPQGSDQQDERPLDLFLMNQNFIGARLSEAGDWTVRLVYSPTSFQVGLFASFISFVLVLLLLGIWLWRLMIAPPDKDANQASIVARNSVAPILLNLFNRGIDFAFAAVMLRVLGPADSGDYQYAIVIFVWFDILTNFGLNLFLTREVARNRERAAHLFWNTSALRLVLAVVGVIPLVLFISARQNLIDPPLRPEALLAIGLLYVGLLPNSLSTGLTALFYGFERAEVPAVVATIATLCKAVFGLVVLLAGIGFVGLAGVSILTNIITLSVLFYLGRGMLKSVGAPREVPLQQASIQQGRVLDMPLLRGMAGQSWPLMLNHFLATIFFQIDIVIIEAMHGNLMVGQYGVAYKWLSALNVIPSFFTQALLPLMSRQAHEDRDALKRNYTLAIKLLVSIALPLAALFTFLAYPLTTLLGGAEYLPDGAIALQLMIWSIPIGWINSLTQYVLIALDLQRRITRAFALAVGFNLIANLIFVPQYGYKAAAIITILSEAALLVPFALLLRGAFGPIIWLDILWRPVLATTAMILMLVLGWSMQPLLALVVALVVYPAALLALRLFTAEETARLMPLLPPRMARQLQVFSR
;
A
#
# COMPACT_ATOMS: atom_id res chain seq x y z
N PRO A 1 9.51 24.46 -34.97
CA PRO A 1 9.44 23.47 -33.87
C PRO A 1 8.87 24.07 -32.59
N GLN A 2 9.50 25.10 -32.02
CA GLN A 2 9.01 25.76 -30.81
C GLN A 2 7.63 26.41 -31.02
N VAL A 3 7.41 27.11 -32.14
CA VAL A 3 6.08 27.64 -32.50
C VAL A 3 4.98 26.57 -32.56
N GLN A 4 5.29 25.32 -32.91
CA GLN A 4 4.31 24.20 -32.87
C GLN A 4 4.06 23.67 -31.46
N LEU A 5 5.05 23.77 -30.58
CA LEU A 5 4.92 23.41 -29.16
C LEU A 5 4.13 24.50 -28.42
N ASP A 6 4.43 25.77 -28.70
CA ASP A 6 3.81 26.95 -28.11
C ASP A 6 2.42 27.22 -28.70
N TYR A 7 2.18 26.87 -29.97
CA TYR A 7 0.90 27.04 -30.65
C TYR A 7 0.53 25.77 -31.43
N ASN A 8 -0.48 25.01 -30.97
CA ASN A 8 -0.85 23.74 -31.63
C ASN A 8 -2.25 23.73 -32.27
N ARG A 9 -3.06 24.78 -32.08
CA ARG A 9 -4.43 24.80 -32.62
C ARG A 9 -4.53 25.60 -33.90
N ILE A 10 -5.15 24.97 -34.88
CA ILE A 10 -5.55 25.57 -36.15
C ILE A 10 -7.07 25.47 -36.21
N ALA A 11 -7.74 26.57 -36.55
CA ALA A 11 -9.19 26.58 -36.71
C ALA A 11 -9.55 26.53 -38.19
N PRO A 12 -10.05 25.40 -38.71
CA PRO A 12 -10.60 25.37 -40.04
C PRO A 12 -12.01 25.98 -40.04
N LEU A 13 -12.24 26.93 -40.93
CA LEU A 13 -13.49 27.67 -41.09
C LEU A 13 -14.08 27.33 -42.46
N TYR A 14 -15.03 26.40 -42.45
CA TYR A 14 -15.71 25.89 -43.64
C TYR A 14 -17.04 26.60 -43.85
N THR A 15 -17.02 27.74 -44.54
CA THR A 15 -18.21 28.59 -44.72
C THR A 15 -19.21 28.06 -45.76
N ASP A 16 -18.77 27.24 -46.72
CA ASP A 16 -19.63 26.78 -47.82
C ASP A 16 -20.47 25.53 -47.48
N TYR A 17 -20.04 24.70 -46.53
CA TYR A 17 -20.75 23.48 -46.15
C TYR A 17 -22.08 23.75 -45.41
N GLN A 18 -22.18 24.89 -44.71
CA GLN A 18 -23.34 25.20 -43.86
C GLN A 18 -24.53 25.75 -44.65
N ARG A 19 -24.29 26.57 -45.70
CA ARG A 19 -25.37 27.01 -46.60
C ARG A 19 -26.04 25.84 -47.33
N ALA A 20 -25.28 24.82 -47.70
CA ALA A 20 -25.80 23.62 -48.35
C ALA A 20 -26.63 22.72 -47.39
N ALA A 21 -26.38 22.80 -46.08
CA ALA A 21 -27.05 22.01 -45.05
C ALA A 21 -28.22 22.73 -44.35
N GLY A 22 -28.54 23.97 -44.74
CA GLY A 22 -29.60 24.77 -44.12
C GLY A 22 -29.27 25.24 -42.69
N ILE A 23 -27.99 25.28 -42.33
CA ILE A 23 -27.52 25.74 -41.02
C ILE A 23 -27.17 27.23 -41.16
N ASP A 24 -27.94 28.09 -40.50
CA ASP A 24 -27.71 29.54 -40.46
C ASP A 24 -26.68 29.86 -39.37
N PHE A 25 -25.41 29.68 -39.70
CA PHE A 25 -24.28 30.00 -38.82
C PHE A 25 -23.42 31.08 -39.49
N ASP A 26 -23.38 32.27 -38.90
CA ASP A 26 -22.47 33.32 -39.32
C ASP A 26 -21.14 33.17 -38.57
N TYR A 27 -20.07 32.85 -39.30
CA TYR A 27 -18.73 32.71 -38.74
C TYR A 27 -18.21 34.00 -38.08
N ARG A 28 -18.78 35.16 -38.43
CA ARG A 28 -18.49 36.45 -37.81
C ARG A 28 -18.95 36.53 -36.35
N GLU A 29 -19.83 35.64 -35.90
CA GLU A 29 -20.19 35.52 -34.48
C GLU A 29 -19.09 34.89 -33.62
N VAL A 30 -18.11 34.22 -34.24
CA VAL A 30 -17.04 33.48 -33.54
C VAL A 30 -15.67 34.10 -33.79
N LEU A 31 -15.55 34.96 -34.80
CA LEU A 31 -14.35 35.73 -35.12
C LEU A 31 -14.60 37.21 -34.79
N PRO A 32 -13.90 37.80 -33.80
CA PRO A 32 -14.06 39.23 -33.52
C PRO A 32 -13.66 40.06 -34.74
N PRO A 33 -14.38 41.15 -35.04
CA PRO A 33 -13.94 42.13 -36.03
C PRO A 33 -12.69 42.86 -35.54
N PHE A 34 -11.67 42.96 -36.38
CA PHE A 34 -10.51 43.83 -36.18
C PHE A 34 -10.66 45.07 -37.08
N PRO A 35 -10.37 46.30 -36.64
CA PRO A 35 -9.85 46.71 -35.33
C PRO A 35 -10.97 47.10 -34.35
N TYR A 36 -10.74 46.82 -33.05
CA TYR A 36 -11.58 47.29 -31.94
C TYR A 36 -11.67 48.83 -31.94
N GLY A 37 -12.69 49.39 -32.57
CA GLY A 37 -12.88 50.84 -32.69
C GLY A 37 -14.32 51.32 -32.84
N GLN A 38 -15.32 50.41 -32.87
CA GLN A 38 -16.73 50.80 -32.85
C GLN A 38 -17.33 50.59 -31.45
N PRO A 39 -17.88 51.64 -30.81
CA PRO A 39 -18.32 51.59 -29.40
C PRO A 39 -19.56 50.73 -29.10
N ASP A 40 -20.24 50.21 -30.12
CA ASP A 40 -21.59 49.60 -30.01
C ASP A 40 -21.64 48.09 -30.31
N LEU A 41 -20.50 47.39 -30.32
CA LEU A 41 -20.51 45.93 -30.45
C LEU A 41 -20.93 45.28 -29.13
N ASP A 42 -22.09 44.63 -29.19
CA ASP A 42 -22.82 43.97 -28.11
C ASP A 42 -21.89 43.09 -27.23
N LEU A 43 -21.93 43.35 -25.93
CA LEU A 43 -21.01 42.86 -24.90
C LEU A 43 -21.19 41.36 -24.56
N ASP A 44 -22.14 40.69 -25.21
CA ASP A 44 -22.51 39.30 -24.95
C ASP A 44 -21.75 38.26 -25.80
N ASN A 45 -20.87 38.68 -26.71
CA ASN A 45 -20.15 37.78 -27.63
C ASN A 45 -18.89 37.12 -27.02
N VAL A 46 -19.08 36.36 -25.94
CA VAL A 46 -18.05 35.51 -25.27
C VAL A 46 -17.32 34.56 -26.25
N ARG A 47 -17.94 34.23 -27.39
CA ARG A 47 -17.40 33.31 -28.41
C ARG A 47 -16.17 33.85 -29.13
N ALA A 48 -16.05 35.17 -29.27
CA ALA A 48 -14.98 35.82 -30.02
C ALA A 48 -13.62 35.77 -29.31
N GLU A 49 -13.61 35.75 -27.97
CA GLU A 49 -12.38 35.68 -27.16
C GLU A 49 -11.87 34.24 -26.99
N ALA A 50 -12.70 33.24 -27.27
CA ALA A 50 -12.38 31.83 -27.08
C ALA A 50 -11.23 31.36 -28.00
N LEU A 51 -11.14 31.84 -29.25
CA LEU A 51 -10.06 31.44 -30.17
C LEU A 51 -8.69 31.91 -29.68
N ASN A 52 -8.62 33.09 -29.06
CA ASN A 52 -7.38 33.64 -28.49
C ASN A 52 -6.93 32.79 -27.30
N LEU A 53 -7.85 32.47 -26.39
CA LEU A 53 -7.58 31.64 -25.20
C LEU A 53 -7.30 30.17 -25.53
N LEU A 54 -7.91 29.65 -26.61
CA LEU A 54 -7.68 28.29 -27.11
C LEU A 54 -6.40 28.18 -27.93
N ASN A 55 -5.55 29.22 -27.99
CA ASN A 55 -4.25 29.17 -28.65
C ASN A 55 -4.35 28.98 -30.18
N VAL A 56 -5.46 29.39 -30.80
CA VAL A 56 -5.64 29.30 -32.25
C VAL A 56 -4.77 30.36 -32.93
N ARG A 57 -3.60 29.95 -33.46
CA ARG A 57 -2.67 30.85 -34.16
C ARG A 57 -3.01 31.06 -35.64
N TYR A 58 -3.53 30.03 -36.29
CA TYR A 58 -3.85 30.08 -37.71
C TYR A 58 -5.30 29.68 -37.96
N ILE A 59 -5.95 30.44 -38.83
CA ILE A 59 -7.31 30.21 -39.30
C ILE A 59 -7.22 29.83 -40.78
N ILE A 60 -7.78 28.67 -41.13
CA ILE A 60 -7.75 28.16 -42.50
C ILE A 60 -9.15 28.25 -43.09
N THR A 61 -9.29 28.89 -44.24
CA THR A 61 -10.56 29.03 -44.95
C THR A 61 -10.42 28.64 -46.42
N HIS A 62 -11.54 28.56 -47.12
CA HIS A 62 -11.54 28.51 -48.58
C HIS A 62 -11.20 29.89 -49.17
N THR A 63 -10.77 29.90 -50.44
CA THR A 63 -10.37 31.11 -51.16
C THR A 63 -11.51 32.13 -51.34
N THR A 64 -12.76 31.70 -51.20
CA THR A 64 -13.96 32.56 -51.28
C THR A 64 -14.25 33.31 -49.97
N THR A 65 -13.54 32.99 -48.88
CA THR A 65 -13.75 33.57 -47.56
C THR A 65 -12.66 34.60 -47.25
N GLU A 66 -13.05 35.87 -47.12
CA GLU A 66 -12.18 36.93 -46.61
C GLU A 66 -12.42 37.19 -45.12
N LEU A 67 -11.33 37.28 -44.35
CA LEU A 67 -11.36 37.60 -42.93
C LEU A 67 -10.79 39.00 -42.71
N GLU A 68 -11.68 39.99 -42.58
CA GLU A 68 -11.28 41.34 -42.24
C GLU A 68 -10.57 41.37 -40.88
N GLY A 69 -9.37 41.94 -40.86
CA GLY A 69 -8.64 42.16 -39.62
C GLY A 69 -7.66 41.08 -39.19
N TYR A 70 -7.60 39.96 -39.92
CA TYR A 70 -6.60 38.91 -39.72
C TYR A 70 -5.57 38.98 -40.87
N PRO A 71 -4.26 39.07 -40.59
CA PRO A 71 -3.24 39.06 -41.65
C PRO A 71 -3.27 37.76 -42.46
N LEU A 72 -3.40 37.87 -43.79
CA LEU A 72 -3.21 36.73 -44.69
C LEU A 72 -1.72 36.36 -44.73
N VAL A 73 -1.38 35.13 -44.37
CA VAL A 73 0.01 34.65 -44.31
C VAL A 73 0.33 33.59 -45.37
N TYR A 74 -0.69 32.95 -45.94
CA TYR A 74 -0.52 31.99 -47.04
C TYR A 74 -1.80 31.88 -47.87
N GLU A 75 -1.64 31.70 -49.18
CA GLU A 75 -2.73 31.45 -50.12
C GLU A 75 -2.32 30.44 -51.21
N ASP A 76 -3.24 29.57 -51.61
CA ASP A 76 -3.11 28.75 -52.82
C ASP A 76 -4.47 28.55 -53.52
N ARG A 77 -4.53 27.60 -54.48
CA ARG A 77 -5.74 27.33 -55.26
C ARG A 77 -6.91 26.76 -54.45
N ALA A 78 -6.68 26.27 -53.24
CA ALA A 78 -7.67 25.59 -52.41
C ALA A 78 -7.95 26.32 -51.09
N VAL A 79 -6.95 26.99 -50.51
CA VAL A 79 -7.05 27.56 -49.15
C VAL A 79 -6.42 28.94 -48.99
N HIS A 80 -7.01 29.73 -48.09
CA HIS A 80 -6.39 30.90 -47.47
C HIS A 80 -6.05 30.57 -46.01
N ILE A 81 -4.89 31.01 -45.54
CA ILE A 81 -4.47 30.89 -44.13
C ILE A 81 -4.24 32.29 -43.59
N TYR A 82 -5.01 32.64 -42.58
CA TYR A 82 -4.90 33.88 -41.85
C TYR A 82 -4.23 33.64 -40.50
N GLU A 83 -3.41 34.58 -40.05
CA GLU A 83 -2.79 34.55 -38.73
C GLU A 83 -3.65 35.30 -37.71
N ASN A 84 -3.79 34.74 -36.51
CA ASN A 84 -4.37 35.41 -35.37
C ASN A 84 -3.24 36.02 -34.50
N PRO A 85 -3.00 37.34 -34.58
CA PRO A 85 -1.92 37.96 -33.82
C PRO A 85 -2.19 37.99 -32.32
N LEU A 86 -3.45 37.83 -31.88
CA LEU A 86 -3.88 37.87 -30.48
C LEU A 86 -3.92 36.48 -29.82
N SER A 87 -3.46 35.44 -30.50
CA SER A 87 -3.42 34.09 -29.95
C SER A 87 -2.52 34.04 -28.70
N MET A 88 -3.05 33.59 -27.57
CA MET A 88 -2.22 33.32 -26.39
C MET A 88 -1.41 32.04 -26.60
N PRO A 89 -0.16 31.95 -26.10
CA PRO A 89 0.63 30.73 -26.15
C PRO A 89 -0.03 29.60 -25.33
N ARG A 90 0.37 28.34 -25.57
CA ARG A 90 -0.21 27.18 -24.88
C ARG A 90 0.01 27.23 -23.39
N VAL A 91 1.10 27.88 -22.98
CA VAL A 91 1.42 28.11 -21.59
C VAL A 91 1.87 29.55 -21.40
N TYR A 92 1.35 30.20 -20.36
CA TYR A 92 1.71 31.57 -20.01
C TYR A 92 1.58 31.82 -18.51
N LEU A 93 2.29 32.83 -18.02
CA LEU A 93 2.15 33.34 -16.67
C LEU A 93 1.20 34.54 -16.66
N GLY A 94 0.07 34.39 -15.97
CA GLY A 94 -0.84 35.51 -15.66
C GLY A 94 -0.63 36.04 -14.25
N LEU A 95 -0.69 37.37 -14.08
CA LEU A 95 -0.84 37.99 -12.76
C LEU A 95 -2.22 37.63 -12.20
N ASN A 96 -2.30 37.32 -10.91
CA ASN A 96 -3.58 36.99 -10.24
C ASN A 96 -4.62 38.09 -10.54
N ASN A 97 -5.79 37.71 -11.03
CA ASN A 97 -6.93 38.55 -11.45
C ASN A 97 -6.92 39.15 -12.86
N VAL A 98 -6.51 38.43 -13.91
CA VAL A 98 -7.05 38.76 -15.24
C VAL A 98 -8.54 38.41 -15.26
N HIS A 99 -9.40 39.35 -14.89
CA HIS A 99 -10.83 39.26 -15.24
C HIS A 99 -10.92 39.21 -16.75
N ILE A 100 -11.84 38.40 -17.29
CA ILE A 100 -12.11 38.32 -18.74
C ILE A 100 -12.29 39.74 -19.34
N ASP A 101 -12.84 40.67 -18.54
CA ASP A 101 -13.00 42.08 -18.90
C ASP A 101 -11.70 42.88 -19.16
N GLU A 102 -10.55 42.46 -18.59
CA GLU A 102 -9.25 43.13 -18.79
C GLU A 102 -8.51 42.64 -20.06
N ILE A 103 -8.89 41.48 -20.59
CA ILE A 103 -8.39 40.91 -21.86
C ILE A 103 -8.86 41.74 -23.08
N ARG A 104 -9.79 42.68 -22.87
CA ARG A 104 -10.47 43.47 -23.91
C ARG A 104 -9.66 44.63 -24.52
N ARG A 105 -8.41 44.87 -24.10
CA ARG A 105 -7.58 46.00 -24.60
C ARG A 105 -6.32 45.50 -25.33
N PRO A 106 -6.14 45.79 -26.64
CA PRO A 106 -4.95 45.38 -27.41
C PRO A 106 -3.62 45.85 -26.81
N SER A 107 -3.59 47.01 -26.14
CA SER A 107 -2.40 47.53 -25.47
C SER A 107 -2.03 46.83 -24.16
N ALA A 108 -2.84 45.89 -23.68
CA ALA A 108 -2.50 45.06 -22.52
C ALA A 108 -1.66 43.83 -22.91
N PHE A 109 -1.73 43.35 -24.16
CA PHE A 109 -1.12 42.08 -24.57
C PHE A 109 0.42 42.10 -24.66
N ASP A 110 1.05 43.26 -24.88
CA ASP A 110 2.51 43.40 -24.86
C ASP A 110 3.11 43.49 -23.44
N SER A 111 2.26 43.55 -22.39
CA SER A 111 2.70 43.75 -20.99
C SER A 111 2.02 42.86 -19.95
N ALA A 112 1.09 41.98 -20.33
CA ALA A 112 0.19 41.29 -19.39
C ALA A 112 0.54 39.84 -19.03
N TYR A 113 1.49 39.21 -19.73
CA TYR A 113 1.90 37.84 -19.43
C TYR A 113 3.38 37.60 -19.72
N ASP A 114 4.04 36.82 -18.86
CA ASP A 114 5.38 36.30 -19.10
C ASP A 114 5.28 34.94 -19.83
N PHE A 115 6.21 34.69 -20.74
CA PHE A 115 6.27 33.42 -21.47
C PHE A 115 6.75 32.28 -20.56
N ALA A 116 6.20 31.10 -20.81
CA ALA A 116 6.66 29.84 -20.24
C ALA A 116 6.86 28.85 -21.38
N ASP A 117 7.98 28.14 -21.36
CA ASP A 117 8.42 27.32 -22.48
C ASP A 117 8.04 25.87 -22.25
N ILE A 118 7.32 25.26 -23.21
CA ILE A 118 7.12 23.81 -23.21
C ILE A 118 8.42 23.16 -23.70
N THR A 119 9.08 22.41 -22.83
CA THR A 119 10.31 21.68 -23.17
C THR A 119 10.05 20.25 -23.66
N SER A 120 8.94 19.64 -23.24
CA SER A 120 8.52 18.33 -23.70
C SER A 120 7.01 18.17 -23.61
N ASP A 121 6.40 17.55 -24.62
CA ASP A 121 4.99 17.18 -24.66
C ASP A 121 4.85 15.76 -25.23
N THR A 122 4.42 14.81 -24.39
CA THR A 122 4.14 13.43 -24.81
C THR A 122 2.64 13.16 -24.97
N GLY A 123 1.79 14.18 -24.87
CA GLY A 123 0.33 14.10 -24.80
C GLY A 123 -0.24 13.60 -23.46
N ARG A 124 0.53 12.81 -22.70
CA ARG A 124 0.21 12.44 -21.31
C ARG A 124 0.93 13.33 -20.30
N GLU A 125 2.13 13.75 -20.66
CA GLU A 125 3.05 14.47 -19.80
C GLU A 125 3.56 15.71 -20.51
N LEU A 126 3.51 16.83 -19.80
CA LEU A 126 3.92 18.15 -20.28
C LEU A 126 4.95 18.71 -19.30
N LEU A 127 6.14 19.04 -19.80
CA LEU A 127 7.20 19.73 -19.05
C LEU A 127 7.25 21.18 -19.50
N ILE A 128 7.18 22.08 -18.53
CA ILE A 128 7.09 23.52 -18.73
C ILE A 128 8.19 24.17 -17.91
N ASP A 129 9.08 24.90 -18.55
CA ASP A 129 10.06 25.73 -17.87
C ASP A 129 9.51 27.15 -17.71
N VAL A 130 9.61 27.64 -16.48
CA VAL A 130 9.02 28.90 -16.03
C VAL A 130 10.08 29.70 -15.29
N THR A 131 10.24 30.97 -15.64
CA THR A 131 11.09 31.93 -14.93
C THR A 131 10.21 32.94 -14.21
N LEU A 132 10.14 32.90 -12.88
CA LEU A 132 9.37 33.88 -12.10
C LEU A 132 10.25 34.99 -11.54
N SER A 133 9.94 36.22 -11.91
CA SER A 133 10.56 37.44 -11.38
C SER A 133 9.93 37.94 -10.06
N GLN A 134 8.66 37.60 -9.79
CA GLN A 134 7.91 38.00 -8.59
C GLN A 134 7.41 36.80 -7.77
N SER A 135 7.04 37.02 -6.50
CA SER A 135 6.67 35.96 -5.55
C SER A 135 5.22 35.44 -5.65
N SER A 136 4.52 35.67 -6.76
CA SER A 136 3.24 35.00 -7.03
C SER A 136 2.80 35.17 -8.49
N ALA A 137 2.67 34.08 -9.24
CA ALA A 137 2.03 34.09 -10.56
C ALA A 137 1.16 32.84 -10.76
N ALA A 138 0.14 32.96 -11.60
CA ALA A 138 -0.67 31.83 -12.03
C ALA A 138 -0.13 31.33 -13.37
N LEU A 139 0.41 30.12 -13.39
CA LEU A 139 0.70 29.41 -14.63
C LEU A 139 -0.62 28.93 -15.22
N VAL A 140 -0.92 29.36 -16.44
CA VAL A 140 -2.10 28.91 -17.19
C VAL A 140 -1.64 28.04 -18.34
N VAL A 141 -2.23 26.86 -18.44
CA VAL A 141 -2.00 25.89 -19.51
C VAL A 141 -3.31 25.71 -20.27
N SER A 142 -3.30 25.98 -21.58
CA SER A 142 -4.48 25.96 -22.45
C SER A 142 -4.99 24.54 -22.78
N GLU A 143 -4.72 23.59 -21.90
CA GLU A 143 -5.27 22.23 -21.89
C GLU A 143 -6.58 22.19 -21.09
N SER A 144 -7.50 21.31 -21.48
CA SER A 144 -8.75 21.15 -20.76
C SER A 144 -8.52 20.54 -19.38
N PHE A 145 -9.02 21.22 -18.36
CA PHE A 145 -9.01 20.81 -16.98
C PHE A 145 -9.86 19.56 -16.79
N SER A 146 -9.31 18.63 -16.05
CA SER A 146 -9.91 17.36 -15.70
C SER A 146 -9.30 16.92 -14.39
N SER A 147 -10.08 16.24 -13.54
CA SER A 147 -9.62 15.74 -12.24
C SER A 147 -8.49 14.71 -12.32
N GLY A 148 -8.17 14.21 -13.53
CA GLY A 148 -7.03 13.31 -13.76
C GLY A 148 -5.67 14.00 -13.86
N TRP A 149 -5.62 15.33 -13.98
CA TRP A 149 -4.35 16.07 -14.06
C TRP A 149 -3.70 16.21 -12.68
N ARG A 150 -2.38 16.08 -12.66
CA ARG A 150 -1.53 16.36 -11.49
C ARG A 150 -0.36 17.20 -11.93
N ALA A 151 0.06 18.14 -11.09
CA ALA A 151 1.25 18.95 -11.34
C ALA A 151 2.29 18.73 -10.24
N TYR A 152 3.55 18.83 -10.67
CA TYR A 152 4.71 18.81 -9.81
C TYR A 152 5.64 19.94 -10.20
N ILE A 153 6.37 20.49 -9.24
CA ILE A 153 7.33 21.57 -9.44
C ILE A 153 8.70 21.17 -8.92
N ARG A 154 9.75 21.55 -9.65
CA ARG A 154 11.14 21.38 -9.24
C ARG A 154 12.01 22.54 -9.75
N PRO A 155 13.14 22.87 -9.11
CA PRO A 155 14.09 23.81 -9.68
C PRO A 155 14.57 23.36 -11.07
N GLN A 156 14.81 24.30 -11.99
CA GLN A 156 15.32 23.95 -13.31
C GLN A 156 16.68 23.23 -13.22
N GLY A 157 16.84 22.17 -14.03
CA GLY A 157 18.05 21.34 -14.04
C GLY A 157 18.19 20.37 -12.86
N SER A 158 17.26 20.37 -11.90
CA SER A 158 17.25 19.41 -10.80
C SER A 158 16.71 18.04 -11.24
N ASP A 159 16.99 17.00 -10.45
CA ASP A 159 16.56 15.65 -10.77
C ASP A 159 15.04 15.49 -10.54
N GLN A 160 14.41 14.48 -11.12
CA GLN A 160 12.96 14.23 -10.94
C GLN A 160 12.60 13.89 -9.47
N GLN A 161 13.61 13.56 -8.67
CA GLN A 161 13.47 13.23 -7.27
C GLN A 161 13.20 14.45 -6.39
N ASP A 162 13.52 15.66 -6.88
CA ASP A 162 13.32 16.92 -6.16
C ASP A 162 11.92 17.53 -6.37
N GLU A 163 11.05 16.81 -7.09
CA GLU A 163 9.69 17.23 -7.37
C GLU A 163 8.84 17.37 -6.10
N ARG A 164 8.09 18.47 -6.04
CA ARG A 164 7.07 18.72 -5.02
C ARG A 164 5.70 18.80 -5.68
N PRO A 165 4.63 18.28 -5.05
CA PRO A 165 3.28 18.39 -5.59
C PRO A 165 2.87 19.87 -5.70
N LEU A 166 2.18 20.21 -6.80
CA LEU A 166 1.67 21.54 -7.08
C LEU A 166 0.15 21.46 -7.32
N ASP A 167 -0.60 22.24 -6.55
CA ASP A 167 -2.06 22.23 -6.64
C ASP A 167 -2.55 22.86 -7.95
N LEU A 168 -3.53 22.19 -8.56
CA LEU A 168 -4.19 22.62 -9.78
C LEU A 168 -5.58 23.18 -9.49
N PHE A 169 -5.97 24.21 -10.22
CA PHE A 169 -7.29 24.79 -10.15
C PHE A 169 -7.86 25.02 -11.55
N LEU A 170 -9.18 25.06 -11.64
CA LEU A 170 -9.90 25.36 -12.87
C LEU A 170 -9.78 26.85 -13.18
N MET A 171 -9.17 27.19 -14.31
CA MET A 171 -9.02 28.57 -14.80
C MET A 171 -9.95 28.81 -15.98
N ASN A 172 -10.68 29.93 -16.00
CA ASN A 172 -11.60 30.29 -17.09
C ASN A 172 -12.57 29.17 -17.49
N GLN A 173 -13.05 28.40 -16.50
CA GLN A 173 -14.00 27.28 -16.65
C GLN A 173 -13.55 26.11 -17.55
N ASN A 174 -12.36 26.15 -18.15
CA ASN A 174 -11.86 25.06 -19.00
C ASN A 174 -10.36 24.80 -18.84
N PHE A 175 -9.53 25.77 -18.52
CA PHE A 175 -8.07 25.61 -18.56
C PHE A 175 -7.48 25.16 -17.23
N ILE A 176 -6.28 24.60 -17.29
CA ILE A 176 -5.50 24.21 -16.11
C ILE A 176 -4.77 25.45 -15.59
N GLY A 177 -5.00 25.80 -14.32
CA GLY A 177 -4.23 26.79 -13.58
C GLY A 177 -3.37 26.13 -12.51
N ALA A 178 -2.14 26.61 -12.34
CA ALA A 178 -1.25 26.21 -11.24
C ALA A 178 -0.65 27.46 -10.57
N ARG A 179 -0.66 27.53 -9.23
CA ARG A 179 -0.20 28.72 -8.51
C ARG A 179 1.27 28.56 -8.11
N LEU A 180 2.11 29.44 -8.62
CA LEU A 180 3.54 29.48 -8.30
C LEU A 180 3.78 30.58 -7.26
N SER A 181 4.32 30.21 -6.10
CA SER A 181 4.46 31.10 -4.93
C SER A 181 5.89 31.58 -4.66
N GLU A 182 6.88 31.04 -5.36
CA GLU A 182 8.29 31.36 -5.14
C GLU A 182 8.91 31.89 -6.43
N ALA A 183 9.62 33.01 -6.33
CA ALA A 183 10.41 33.54 -7.44
C ALA A 183 11.60 32.61 -7.73
N GLY A 184 11.97 32.45 -9.00
CA GLY A 184 13.06 31.56 -9.42
C GLY A 184 12.76 30.81 -10.72
N ASP A 185 13.72 29.98 -11.10
CA ASP A 185 13.68 29.16 -12.31
C ASP A 185 13.14 27.78 -11.97
N TRP A 186 11.93 27.48 -12.45
CA TRP A 186 11.19 26.28 -12.12
C TRP A 186 10.86 25.46 -13.37
N THR A 187 10.82 24.15 -13.23
CA THR A 187 10.21 23.23 -14.18
C THR A 187 8.92 22.69 -13.56
N VAL A 188 7.79 22.94 -14.22
CA VAL A 188 6.48 22.38 -13.87
C VAL A 188 6.19 21.17 -14.76
N ARG A 189 5.94 20.03 -14.13
CA ARG A 189 5.57 18.78 -14.79
C ARG A 189 4.10 18.50 -14.58
N LEU A 190 3.33 18.55 -15.65
CA LEU A 190 1.92 18.16 -15.69
C LEU A 190 1.79 16.73 -16.20
N VAL A 191 1.07 15.87 -15.49
CA VAL A 191 0.80 14.49 -15.91
C VAL A 191 -0.68 14.17 -15.79
N TYR A 192 -1.22 13.61 -16.87
CA TYR A 192 -2.58 13.08 -16.88
C TYR A 192 -2.61 11.61 -16.45
N SER A 193 -3.26 11.35 -15.31
CA SER A 193 -3.50 10.02 -14.73
C SER A 193 -4.96 9.89 -14.31
N PRO A 194 -5.90 9.65 -15.25
CA PRO A 194 -7.32 9.57 -14.93
C PRO A 194 -7.66 8.34 -14.09
N THR A 195 -8.72 8.46 -13.29
CA THR A 195 -9.24 7.36 -12.46
C THR A 195 -9.62 6.13 -13.28
N SER A 196 -10.13 6.32 -14.51
CA SER A 196 -10.46 5.21 -15.43
C SER A 196 -9.24 4.35 -15.76
N PHE A 197 -8.07 4.95 -15.95
CA PHE A 197 -6.82 4.21 -16.17
C PHE A 197 -6.41 3.42 -14.92
N GLN A 198 -6.53 4.02 -13.74
CA GLN A 198 -6.22 3.36 -12.47
C GLN A 198 -7.14 2.15 -12.22
N VAL A 199 -8.45 2.29 -12.53
CA VAL A 199 -9.43 1.19 -12.46
C VAL A 199 -9.11 0.10 -13.47
N GLY A 200 -8.78 0.46 -14.71
CA GLY A 200 -8.40 -0.51 -15.74
C GLY A 200 -7.14 -1.30 -15.37
N LEU A 201 -6.13 -0.62 -14.81
CA LEU A 201 -4.91 -1.24 -14.30
C LEU A 201 -5.23 -2.22 -13.16
N PHE A 202 -6.08 -1.80 -12.22
CA PHE A 202 -6.52 -2.65 -11.11
C PHE A 202 -7.27 -3.90 -11.60
N ALA A 203 -8.25 -3.73 -12.48
CA ALA A 203 -9.01 -4.84 -13.04
C ALA A 203 -8.11 -5.85 -13.79
N SER A 204 -7.13 -5.33 -14.54
CA SER A 204 -6.13 -6.14 -15.24
C SER A 204 -5.24 -6.91 -14.26
N PHE A 205 -4.76 -6.25 -13.19
CA PHE A 205 -3.94 -6.89 -12.16
C PHE A 205 -4.71 -7.97 -11.40
N ILE A 206 -5.95 -7.69 -10.98
CA ILE A 206 -6.80 -8.69 -10.30
C ILE A 206 -7.06 -9.88 -11.22
N SER A 207 -7.34 -9.63 -12.50
CA SER A 207 -7.52 -10.70 -13.49
C SER A 207 -6.25 -11.55 -13.62
N PHE A 208 -5.07 -10.93 -13.67
CA PHE A 208 -3.79 -11.63 -13.68
C PHE A 208 -3.56 -12.47 -12.42
N VAL A 209 -3.80 -11.91 -11.23
CA VAL A 209 -3.66 -12.62 -9.95
C VAL A 209 -4.66 -13.78 -9.86
N LEU A 210 -5.87 -13.63 -10.40
CA LEU A 210 -6.87 -14.68 -10.47
C LEU A 210 -6.45 -15.81 -11.42
N VAL A 211 -5.88 -15.47 -12.58
CA VAL A 211 -5.27 -16.46 -13.49
C VAL A 211 -4.13 -17.21 -12.81
N LEU A 212 -3.25 -16.50 -12.08
CA LEU A 212 -2.17 -17.14 -11.30
C LEU A 212 -2.70 -18.08 -10.23
N LEU A 213 -3.77 -17.71 -9.51
CA LEU A 213 -4.41 -18.58 -8.54
C LEU A 213 -4.98 -19.83 -9.22
N LEU A 214 -5.73 -19.68 -10.31
CA LEU A 214 -6.30 -20.81 -11.05
C LEU A 214 -5.21 -21.73 -11.58
N LEU A 215 -4.12 -21.17 -12.10
CA LEU A 215 -2.94 -21.92 -12.54
C LEU A 215 -2.25 -22.64 -11.37
N GLY A 216 -2.13 -22.00 -10.21
CA GLY A 216 -1.60 -22.60 -8.99
C GLY A 216 -2.46 -23.77 -8.51
N ILE A 217 -3.79 -23.61 -8.51
CA ILE A 217 -4.74 -24.68 -8.19
C ILE A 217 -4.65 -25.81 -9.21
N TRP A 218 -4.53 -25.49 -10.50
CA TRP A 218 -4.40 -26.47 -11.57
C TRP A 218 -3.08 -27.26 -11.46
N LEU A 219 -1.94 -26.59 -11.30
CA LEU A 219 -0.64 -27.22 -11.04
C LEU A 219 -0.66 -28.09 -9.79
N TRP A 220 -1.32 -27.62 -8.73
CA TRP A 220 -1.48 -28.39 -7.51
C TRP A 220 -2.29 -29.67 -7.73
N ARG A 221 -3.39 -29.59 -8.48
CA ARG A 221 -4.17 -30.77 -8.89
C ARG A 221 -3.39 -31.74 -9.76
N LEU A 222 -2.41 -31.25 -10.54
CA LEU A 222 -1.51 -32.11 -11.31
C LEU A 222 -0.46 -32.80 -10.44
N MET A 223 0.06 -32.12 -9.41
CA MET A 223 1.10 -32.66 -8.54
C MET A 223 0.58 -33.57 -7.42
N ILE A 224 -0.69 -33.43 -7.00
CA ILE A 224 -1.32 -34.27 -5.99
C ILE A 224 -2.26 -35.28 -6.66
N ALA A 225 -1.91 -36.56 -6.60
CA ALA A 225 -2.73 -37.66 -7.12
C ALA A 225 -4.14 -37.66 -6.51
N PRO A 226 -5.18 -38.08 -7.27
CA PRO A 226 -6.51 -38.33 -6.72
C PRO A 226 -6.41 -39.34 -5.55
N PRO A 227 -7.31 -39.26 -4.56
CA PRO A 227 -7.23 -40.09 -3.38
C PRO A 227 -7.39 -41.56 -3.75
N ASP A 228 -6.32 -42.34 -3.63
CA ASP A 228 -6.49 -43.75 -3.30
C ASP A 228 -7.13 -43.82 -1.91
N LYS A 229 -8.00 -44.83 -1.71
CA LYS A 229 -8.74 -45.03 -0.46
C LYS A 229 -7.82 -45.21 0.78
N ASP A 230 -6.52 -45.38 0.57
CA ASP A 230 -5.46 -45.51 1.56
C ASP A 230 -4.56 -44.26 1.67
N ALA A 231 -5.11 -43.05 1.47
CA ALA A 231 -4.33 -41.82 1.56
C ALA A 231 -3.73 -41.63 2.97
N ASN A 232 -2.39 -41.72 3.04
CA ASN A 232 -1.56 -41.51 4.23
C ASN A 232 -1.93 -40.19 4.96
N GLN A 233 -1.95 -40.19 6.31
CA GLN A 233 -2.22 -39.00 7.14
C GLN A 233 -1.38 -37.77 6.74
N ALA A 234 -0.16 -38.00 6.25
CA ALA A 234 0.73 -36.96 5.73
C ALA A 234 0.16 -36.20 4.51
N SER A 235 -0.57 -36.87 3.61
CA SER A 235 -1.23 -36.25 2.44
C SER A 235 -2.39 -35.33 2.86
N ILE A 236 -3.16 -35.76 3.87
CA ILE A 236 -4.26 -34.97 4.43
C ILE A 236 -3.73 -33.70 5.11
N VAL A 237 -2.66 -33.82 5.90
CA VAL A 237 -2.01 -32.68 6.58
C VAL A 237 -1.37 -31.71 5.58
N ALA A 238 -0.72 -32.23 4.52
CA ALA A 238 -0.15 -31.40 3.47
C ALA A 238 -1.24 -30.61 2.72
N ARG A 239 -2.35 -31.25 2.36
CA ARG A 239 -3.49 -30.60 1.70
C ARG A 239 -4.17 -29.54 2.57
N ASN A 240 -4.32 -29.81 3.86
CA ASN A 240 -4.90 -28.89 4.83
C ASN A 240 -3.99 -27.71 5.19
N SER A 241 -2.69 -27.78 4.85
CA SER A 241 -1.73 -26.69 5.06
C SER A 241 -1.52 -25.87 3.78
N VAL A 242 -1.38 -26.53 2.63
CA VAL A 242 -1.04 -25.87 1.35
C VAL A 242 -2.19 -25.05 0.78
N ALA A 243 -3.44 -25.54 0.85
CA ALA A 243 -4.57 -24.79 0.30
C ALA A 243 -4.82 -23.45 1.02
N PRO A 244 -4.83 -23.38 2.37
CA PRO A 244 -4.88 -22.09 3.08
C PRO A 244 -3.68 -21.19 2.79
N ILE A 245 -2.48 -21.74 2.60
CA ILE A 245 -1.28 -20.96 2.24
C ILE A 245 -1.46 -20.27 0.88
N LEU A 246 -1.92 -21.01 -0.14
CA LEU A 246 -2.17 -20.45 -1.48
C LEU A 246 -3.27 -19.39 -1.47
N LEU A 247 -4.37 -19.63 -0.75
CA LEU A 247 -5.45 -18.65 -0.59
C LEU A 247 -4.98 -17.39 0.15
N ASN A 248 -4.16 -17.53 1.19
CA ASN A 248 -3.60 -16.38 1.89
C ASN A 248 -2.65 -15.56 1.00
N LEU A 249 -1.84 -16.21 0.17
CA LEU A 249 -0.98 -15.52 -0.80
C LEU A 249 -1.80 -14.76 -1.84
N PHE A 250 -2.89 -15.37 -2.33
CA PHE A 250 -3.83 -14.71 -3.22
C PHE A 250 -4.49 -13.49 -2.58
N ASN A 251 -4.95 -13.60 -1.33
CA ASN A 251 -5.53 -12.49 -0.59
C ASN A 251 -4.53 -11.34 -0.41
N ARG A 252 -3.26 -11.65 -0.09
CA ARG A 252 -2.18 -10.65 -0.02
C ARG A 252 -1.98 -9.95 -1.36
N GLY A 253 -2.06 -10.68 -2.48
CA GLY A 253 -1.99 -10.11 -3.82
C GLY A 253 -3.12 -9.11 -4.10
N ILE A 254 -4.36 -9.45 -3.74
CA ILE A 254 -5.52 -8.55 -3.85
C ILE A 254 -5.35 -7.32 -2.96
N ASP A 255 -4.98 -7.50 -1.69
CA ASP A 255 -4.75 -6.39 -0.75
C ASP A 255 -3.66 -5.44 -1.27
N PHE A 256 -2.60 -5.98 -1.88
CA PHE A 256 -1.53 -5.19 -2.47
C PHE A 256 -1.99 -4.43 -3.72
N ALA A 257 -2.78 -5.07 -4.59
CA ALA A 257 -3.42 -4.41 -5.73
C ALA A 257 -4.31 -3.25 -5.30
N PHE A 258 -5.14 -3.51 -4.28
CA PHE A 258 -6.09 -2.55 -3.75
C PHE A 258 -5.34 -1.39 -3.09
N ALA A 259 -4.26 -1.66 -2.37
CA ALA A 259 -3.39 -0.62 -1.81
C ALA A 259 -2.85 0.31 -2.90
N ALA A 260 -2.48 -0.21 -4.09
CA ALA A 260 -1.97 0.60 -5.19
C ALA A 260 -3.00 1.58 -5.79
N VAL A 261 -4.29 1.22 -5.76
CA VAL A 261 -5.38 2.13 -6.15
C VAL A 261 -5.71 3.08 -5.01
N MET A 262 -5.87 2.55 -3.81
CA MET A 262 -6.20 3.31 -2.61
C MET A 262 -5.22 4.46 -2.37
N LEU A 263 -3.91 4.18 -2.44
CA LEU A 263 -2.88 5.19 -2.23
C LEU A 263 -2.89 6.29 -3.31
N ARG A 264 -3.18 5.91 -4.57
CA ARG A 264 -3.26 6.87 -5.68
C ARG A 264 -4.49 7.75 -5.60
N VAL A 265 -5.64 7.19 -5.25
CA VAL A 265 -6.91 7.94 -5.18
C VAL A 265 -6.94 8.86 -3.97
N LEU A 266 -6.43 8.40 -2.82
CA LEU A 266 -6.42 9.20 -1.59
C LEU A 266 -5.26 10.21 -1.53
N GLY A 267 -4.11 9.89 -2.13
CA GLY A 267 -2.90 10.67 -1.91
C GLY A 267 -2.32 10.49 -0.48
N PRO A 268 -1.18 11.13 -0.18
CA PRO A 268 -0.42 10.88 1.05
C PRO A 268 -1.12 11.37 2.33
N ALA A 269 -1.81 12.52 2.33
CA ALA A 269 -2.45 13.04 3.55
C ALA A 269 -3.63 12.15 4.01
N ASP A 270 -4.59 11.88 3.13
CA ASP A 270 -5.77 11.06 3.44
C ASP A 270 -5.39 9.59 3.69
N SER A 271 -4.38 9.07 2.98
CA SER A 271 -3.86 7.73 3.29
C SER A 271 -3.16 7.68 4.65
N GLY A 272 -2.52 8.78 5.08
CA GLY A 272 -1.95 8.94 6.40
C GLY A 272 -3.02 8.91 7.50
N ASP A 273 -4.10 9.68 7.34
CA ASP A 273 -5.25 9.66 8.26
C ASP A 273 -5.85 8.24 8.37
N TYR A 274 -6.02 7.56 7.24
CA TYR A 274 -6.54 6.21 7.21
C TYR A 274 -5.59 5.19 7.87
N GLN A 275 -4.29 5.29 7.60
CA GLN A 275 -3.27 4.42 8.20
C GLN A 275 -3.20 4.62 9.71
N TYR A 276 -3.27 5.86 10.19
CA TYR A 276 -3.37 6.18 11.60
C TYR A 276 -4.63 5.54 12.22
N ALA A 277 -5.80 5.72 11.58
CA ALA A 277 -7.05 5.13 12.06
C ALA A 277 -6.98 3.59 12.13
N ILE A 278 -6.34 2.93 11.16
CA ILE A 278 -6.09 1.48 11.17
C ILE A 278 -5.21 1.08 12.35
N VAL A 279 -4.12 1.80 12.62
CA VAL A 279 -3.22 1.46 13.75
C VAL A 279 -3.97 1.52 15.07
N ILE A 280 -4.76 2.58 15.29
CA ILE A 280 -5.61 2.69 16.49
C ILE A 280 -6.61 1.53 16.53
N PHE A 281 -7.31 1.24 15.43
CA PHE A 281 -8.23 0.09 15.33
C PHE A 281 -7.56 -1.23 15.72
N VAL A 282 -6.35 -1.52 15.20
CA VAL A 282 -5.63 -2.76 15.48
C VAL A 282 -5.31 -2.91 16.97
N TRP A 283 -4.94 -1.82 17.66
CA TRP A 283 -4.68 -1.86 19.10
C TRP A 283 -5.91 -2.30 19.90
N PHE A 284 -7.09 -1.79 19.53
CA PHE A 284 -8.35 -2.17 20.17
C PHE A 284 -8.88 -3.53 19.71
N ASP A 285 -8.60 -3.96 18.49
CA ASP A 285 -8.91 -5.33 18.02
C ASP A 285 -8.17 -6.38 18.86
N ILE A 286 -6.91 -6.12 19.21
CA ILE A 286 -6.13 -7.02 20.09
C ILE A 286 -6.74 -7.08 21.49
N LEU A 287 -7.16 -5.93 22.02
CA LEU A 287 -7.81 -5.85 23.33
C LEU A 287 -9.13 -6.62 23.35
N THR A 288 -9.95 -6.51 22.31
CA THR A 288 -11.25 -7.20 22.24
C THR A 288 -11.11 -8.70 21.98
N ASN A 289 -10.15 -9.13 21.16
CA ASN A 289 -9.91 -10.54 20.87
C ASN A 289 -9.10 -11.27 21.96
N PHE A 290 -8.43 -10.55 22.87
CA PHE A 290 -7.85 -10.98 24.16
C PHE A 290 -7.26 -12.40 24.22
N GLY A 291 -6.60 -12.89 23.17
CA GLY A 291 -6.12 -14.29 23.10
C GLY A 291 -7.23 -15.37 23.09
N LEU A 292 -8.49 -14.97 23.05
CA LEU A 292 -9.68 -15.83 23.11
C LEU A 292 -9.80 -16.74 21.90
N ASN A 293 -9.20 -16.37 20.76
CA ASN A 293 -9.17 -17.20 19.56
C ASN A 293 -8.44 -18.52 19.83
N LEU A 294 -7.22 -18.47 20.38
CA LEU A 294 -6.44 -19.66 20.71
C LEU A 294 -7.11 -20.48 21.81
N PHE A 295 -7.64 -19.81 22.83
CA PHE A 295 -8.40 -20.46 23.90
C PHE A 295 -9.58 -21.26 23.33
N LEU A 296 -10.42 -20.61 22.51
CA LEU A 296 -11.62 -21.22 21.93
C LEU A 296 -11.25 -22.41 21.03
N THR A 297 -10.26 -22.26 20.14
CA THR A 297 -9.80 -23.34 19.27
C THR A 297 -9.31 -24.55 20.09
N ARG A 298 -8.52 -24.32 21.15
CA ARG A 298 -7.98 -25.40 21.99
C ARG A 298 -9.06 -26.12 22.79
N GLU A 299 -9.94 -25.39 23.47
CA GLU A 299 -10.98 -26.01 24.32
C GLU A 299 -12.04 -26.74 23.48
N VAL A 300 -12.38 -26.22 22.30
CA VAL A 300 -13.31 -26.88 21.37
C VAL A 300 -12.69 -28.14 20.76
N ALA A 301 -11.39 -28.11 20.42
CA ALA A 301 -10.69 -29.29 19.96
C ALA A 301 -10.66 -30.40 21.03
N ARG A 302 -10.60 -30.02 22.32
CA ARG A 302 -10.66 -30.95 23.45
C ARG A 302 -12.07 -31.49 23.72
N ASN A 303 -13.10 -30.65 23.65
CA ASN A 303 -14.48 -31.06 23.88
C ASN A 303 -15.45 -30.32 22.92
N ARG A 304 -15.77 -31.00 21.81
CA ARG A 304 -16.64 -30.47 20.75
C ARG A 304 -18.09 -30.28 21.20
N GLU A 305 -18.57 -30.99 22.23
CA GLU A 305 -19.95 -30.87 22.72
C GLU A 305 -20.20 -29.52 23.42
N ARG A 306 -19.15 -28.92 23.99
CA ARG A 306 -19.21 -27.61 24.65
C ARG A 306 -19.02 -26.44 23.69
N ALA A 307 -18.93 -26.69 22.38
CA ALA A 307 -18.71 -25.69 21.34
C ALA A 307 -19.61 -24.46 21.45
N ALA A 308 -20.93 -24.67 21.51
CA ALA A 308 -21.91 -23.58 21.62
C ALA A 308 -21.72 -22.77 22.91
N HIS A 309 -21.54 -23.46 24.04
CA HIS A 309 -21.36 -22.83 25.34
C HIS A 309 -20.07 -21.98 25.40
N LEU A 310 -18.95 -22.51 24.89
CA LEU A 310 -17.67 -21.81 24.82
C LEU A 310 -17.74 -20.61 23.87
N PHE A 311 -18.41 -20.76 22.71
CA PHE A 311 -18.58 -19.68 21.75
C PHE A 311 -19.37 -18.51 22.35
N TRP A 312 -20.49 -18.77 23.03
CA TRP A 312 -21.30 -17.70 23.63
C TRP A 312 -20.60 -16.99 24.78
N ASN A 313 -19.91 -17.73 25.66
CA ASN A 313 -19.14 -17.13 26.75
C ASN A 313 -17.98 -16.27 26.22
N THR A 314 -17.22 -16.76 25.23
CA THR A 314 -16.14 -15.96 24.62
C THR A 314 -16.67 -14.75 23.88
N SER A 315 -17.81 -14.87 23.19
CA SER A 315 -18.48 -13.75 22.51
C SER A 315 -18.99 -12.69 23.49
N ALA A 316 -19.52 -13.10 24.64
CA ALA A 316 -19.91 -12.17 25.68
C ALA A 316 -18.72 -11.45 26.30
N LEU A 317 -17.60 -12.14 26.53
CA LEU A 317 -16.37 -11.51 27.00
C LEU A 317 -15.86 -10.46 26.00
N ARG A 318 -15.85 -10.78 24.70
CA ARG A 318 -15.49 -9.85 23.62
C ARG A 318 -16.37 -8.60 23.65
N LEU A 319 -17.68 -8.76 23.83
CA LEU A 319 -18.61 -7.64 23.93
C LEU A 319 -18.31 -6.75 25.15
N VAL A 320 -18.08 -7.35 26.32
CA VAL A 320 -17.68 -6.62 27.53
C VAL A 320 -16.37 -5.86 27.29
N LEU A 321 -15.37 -6.51 26.71
CA LEU A 321 -14.08 -5.87 26.40
C LEU A 321 -14.21 -4.76 25.36
N ALA A 322 -15.10 -4.90 24.37
CA ALA A 322 -15.38 -3.87 23.38
C ALA A 322 -16.07 -2.64 24.01
N VAL A 323 -17.00 -2.85 24.94
CA VAL A 323 -17.65 -1.75 25.68
C VAL A 323 -16.65 -1.08 26.63
N VAL A 324 -15.87 -1.86 27.39
CA VAL A 324 -14.84 -1.33 28.29
C VAL A 324 -13.75 -0.58 27.51
N GLY A 325 -13.39 -1.06 26.32
CA GLY A 325 -12.41 -0.43 25.43
C GLY A 325 -12.81 0.96 24.93
N VAL A 326 -14.10 1.32 24.96
CA VAL A 326 -14.56 2.67 24.59
C VAL A 326 -13.95 3.72 25.53
N ILE A 327 -13.79 3.40 26.82
CA ILE A 327 -13.24 4.33 27.81
C ILE A 327 -11.80 4.75 27.46
N PRO A 328 -10.83 3.83 27.32
CA PRO A 328 -9.47 4.21 26.90
C PRO A 328 -9.43 4.81 25.50
N LEU A 329 -10.31 4.43 24.57
CA LEU A 329 -10.38 5.07 23.25
C LEU A 329 -10.77 6.55 23.36
N VAL A 330 -11.85 6.85 24.08
CA VAL A 330 -12.34 8.23 24.27
C VAL A 330 -11.30 9.05 25.03
N LEU A 331 -10.66 8.47 26.05
CA LEU A 331 -9.56 9.13 26.77
C LEU A 331 -8.37 9.41 25.84
N PHE A 332 -7.98 8.47 25.00
CA PHE A 332 -6.90 8.63 24.02
C PHE A 332 -7.21 9.71 22.99
N ILE A 333 -8.41 9.68 22.39
CA ILE A 333 -8.85 10.68 21.41
C ILE A 333 -8.94 12.05 22.06
N SER A 334 -9.53 12.15 23.26
CA SER A 334 -9.63 13.41 24.00
C SER A 334 -8.24 13.97 24.34
N ALA A 335 -7.32 13.13 24.79
CA ALA A 335 -5.94 13.55 25.02
C ALA A 335 -5.27 14.04 23.73
N ARG A 336 -5.41 13.30 22.62
CA ARG A 336 -4.87 13.70 21.31
C ARG A 336 -5.45 15.02 20.79
N GLN A 337 -6.73 15.26 21.00
CA GLN A 337 -7.43 16.49 20.57
C GLN A 337 -7.05 17.72 21.39
N ASN A 338 -6.71 17.55 22.68
CA ASN A 338 -6.43 18.68 23.58
C ASN A 338 -4.94 18.94 23.81
N LEU A 339 -4.07 17.95 23.60
CA LEU A 339 -2.64 18.05 23.93
C LEU A 339 -1.73 18.23 22.70
N ILE A 340 -2.21 17.96 21.50
CA ILE A 340 -1.40 17.95 20.28
C ILE A 340 -2.07 18.81 19.21
N ASP A 341 -1.36 19.83 18.75
CA ASP A 341 -1.77 20.72 17.68
C ASP A 341 -1.09 20.34 16.35
N PRO A 342 -1.80 20.30 15.22
CA PRO A 342 -3.25 20.53 15.08
C PRO A 342 -4.10 19.32 15.57
N PRO A 343 -5.39 19.56 15.90
CA PRO A 343 -6.34 18.49 16.19
C PRO A 343 -6.53 17.56 14.99
N LEU A 344 -6.92 16.30 15.26
CA LEU A 344 -7.26 15.37 14.17
C LEU A 344 -8.46 15.90 13.39
N ARG A 345 -8.39 15.73 12.07
CA ARG A 345 -9.49 16.03 11.15
C ARG A 345 -10.78 15.29 11.53
N PRO A 346 -11.96 15.91 11.37
CA PRO A 346 -13.25 15.26 11.65
C PRO A 346 -13.42 13.93 10.91
N GLU A 347 -12.92 13.84 9.67
CA GLU A 347 -12.95 12.63 8.85
C GLU A 347 -12.14 11.49 9.48
N ALA A 348 -10.97 11.80 10.07
CA ALA A 348 -10.14 10.82 10.78
C ALA A 348 -10.83 10.30 12.04
N LEU A 349 -11.46 11.19 12.82
CA LEU A 349 -12.24 10.79 14.00
C LEU A 349 -13.41 9.88 13.63
N LEU A 350 -14.14 10.23 12.57
CA LEU A 350 -15.27 9.46 12.10
C LEU A 350 -14.81 8.09 11.56
N ALA A 351 -13.69 8.02 10.84
CA ALA A 351 -13.10 6.75 10.41
C ALA A 351 -12.71 5.86 11.59
N ILE A 352 -12.07 6.41 12.63
CA ILE A 352 -11.75 5.67 13.87
C ILE A 352 -13.03 5.14 14.52
N GLY A 353 -14.07 5.97 14.64
CA GLY A 353 -15.37 5.57 15.19
C GLY A 353 -16.03 4.44 14.39
N LEU A 354 -16.06 4.54 13.06
CA LEU A 354 -16.61 3.50 12.17
C LEU A 354 -15.82 2.19 12.27
N LEU A 355 -14.49 2.25 12.24
CA LEU A 355 -13.64 1.07 12.42
C LEU A 355 -13.88 0.42 13.78
N TYR A 356 -14.06 1.22 14.84
CA TYR A 356 -14.36 0.72 16.18
C TYR A 356 -15.73 0.04 16.25
N VAL A 357 -16.77 0.61 15.62
CA VAL A 357 -18.08 -0.06 15.48
C VAL A 357 -17.93 -1.39 14.72
N GLY A 358 -17.07 -1.41 13.69
CA GLY A 358 -16.70 -2.60 12.92
C GLY A 358 -16.01 -3.70 13.73
N LEU A 359 -15.47 -3.41 14.92
CA LEU A 359 -14.85 -4.41 15.81
C LEU A 359 -15.85 -5.46 16.29
N LEU A 360 -17.12 -5.10 16.49
CA LEU A 360 -18.14 -6.03 17.00
C LEU A 360 -18.39 -7.19 16.03
N PRO A 361 -18.77 -6.95 14.75
CA PRO A 361 -18.92 -8.05 13.80
C PRO A 361 -17.58 -8.73 13.49
N ASN A 362 -16.45 -8.00 13.53
CA ASN A 362 -15.12 -8.60 13.35
C ASN A 362 -14.82 -9.64 14.42
N SER A 363 -14.97 -9.28 15.70
CA SER A 363 -14.62 -10.13 16.83
C SER A 363 -15.54 -11.37 16.95
N LEU A 364 -16.80 -11.26 16.52
CA LEU A 364 -17.68 -12.43 16.41
C LEU A 364 -17.28 -13.33 15.24
N SER A 365 -16.90 -12.78 14.10
CA SER A 365 -16.48 -13.55 12.92
C SER A 365 -15.15 -14.28 13.17
N THR A 366 -14.20 -13.67 13.90
CA THR A 366 -12.96 -14.34 14.35
C THR A 366 -13.26 -15.44 15.36
N GLY A 367 -14.27 -15.26 16.23
CA GLY A 367 -14.78 -16.31 17.11
C GLY A 367 -15.30 -17.53 16.37
N LEU A 368 -16.11 -17.33 15.33
CA LEU A 368 -16.59 -18.43 14.47
C LEU A 368 -15.44 -19.09 13.71
N THR A 369 -14.49 -18.30 13.23
CA THR A 369 -13.26 -18.81 12.59
C THR A 369 -12.49 -19.73 13.54
N ALA A 370 -12.29 -19.32 14.79
CA ALA A 370 -11.65 -20.14 15.82
C ALA A 370 -12.43 -21.44 16.11
N LEU A 371 -13.76 -21.40 16.02
CA LEU A 371 -14.62 -22.58 16.12
C LEU A 371 -14.37 -23.56 14.96
N PHE A 372 -14.34 -23.08 13.71
CA PHE A 372 -14.02 -23.91 12.55
C PHE A 372 -12.64 -24.55 12.66
N TYR A 373 -11.63 -23.82 13.14
CA TYR A 373 -10.31 -24.38 13.42
C TYR A 373 -10.35 -25.47 14.50
N GLY A 374 -11.14 -25.28 15.57
CA GLY A 374 -11.30 -26.29 16.63
C GLY A 374 -11.95 -27.60 16.16
N PHE A 375 -12.73 -27.55 15.08
CA PHE A 375 -13.31 -28.71 14.40
C PHE A 375 -12.45 -29.21 13.23
N GLU A 376 -11.22 -28.71 13.07
CA GLU A 376 -10.27 -29.06 12.00
C GLU A 376 -10.79 -28.76 10.58
N ARG A 377 -11.72 -27.80 10.44
CA ARG A 377 -12.29 -27.36 9.16
C ARG A 377 -11.71 -26.03 8.69
N ALA A 378 -10.38 -25.99 8.55
CA ALA A 378 -9.64 -24.78 8.18
C ALA A 378 -9.96 -24.24 6.77
N GLU A 379 -10.47 -25.09 5.87
CA GLU A 379 -10.85 -24.70 4.51
C GLU A 379 -11.98 -23.67 4.47
N VAL A 380 -12.96 -23.77 5.38
CA VAL A 380 -14.14 -22.89 5.36
C VAL A 380 -13.76 -21.45 5.69
N PRO A 381 -13.04 -21.15 6.80
CA PRO A 381 -12.56 -19.80 7.05
C PRO A 381 -11.64 -19.26 5.94
N ALA A 382 -10.79 -20.10 5.34
CA ALA A 382 -9.90 -19.66 4.27
C ALA A 382 -10.67 -19.20 3.01
N VAL A 383 -11.72 -19.93 2.62
CA VAL A 383 -12.59 -19.55 1.51
C VAL A 383 -13.38 -18.28 1.85
N VAL A 384 -13.95 -18.19 3.06
CA VAL A 384 -14.71 -17.01 3.48
C VAL A 384 -13.82 -15.76 3.57
N ALA A 385 -12.58 -15.89 4.04
CA ALA A 385 -11.60 -14.80 4.03
C ALA A 385 -11.29 -14.31 2.61
N THR A 386 -11.25 -15.22 1.64
CA THR A 386 -11.06 -14.89 0.22
C THR A 386 -12.25 -14.08 -0.32
N ILE A 387 -13.47 -14.51 -0.01
CA ILE A 387 -14.70 -13.77 -0.36
C ILE A 387 -14.70 -12.39 0.31
N ALA A 388 -14.35 -12.30 1.59
CA ALA A 388 -14.26 -11.05 2.32
C ALA A 388 -13.24 -10.09 1.71
N THR A 389 -12.08 -10.59 1.30
CA THR A 389 -11.02 -9.81 0.64
C THR A 389 -11.49 -9.27 -0.71
N LEU A 390 -12.18 -10.09 -1.51
CA LEU A 390 -12.78 -9.65 -2.77
C LEU A 390 -13.87 -8.59 -2.55
N CYS A 391 -14.78 -8.81 -1.60
CA CYS A 391 -15.82 -7.83 -1.25
C CYS A 391 -15.20 -6.51 -0.78
N LYS A 392 -14.16 -6.56 0.07
CA LYS A 392 -13.43 -5.38 0.54
C LYS A 392 -12.81 -4.60 -0.62
N ALA A 393 -12.15 -5.29 -1.54
CA ALA A 393 -11.51 -4.66 -2.69
C ALA A 393 -12.54 -4.04 -3.66
N VAL A 394 -13.62 -4.77 -3.96
CA VAL A 394 -14.69 -4.28 -4.87
C VAL A 394 -15.46 -3.12 -4.25
N PHE A 395 -15.99 -3.28 -3.04
CA PHE A 395 -16.73 -2.20 -2.39
C PHE A 395 -15.82 -1.02 -2.04
N GLY A 396 -14.57 -1.27 -1.65
CA GLY A 396 -13.57 -0.24 -1.44
C GLY A 396 -13.32 0.58 -2.71
N LEU A 397 -13.20 -0.09 -3.86
CA LEU A 397 -13.06 0.59 -5.15
C LEU A 397 -14.29 1.43 -5.48
N VAL A 398 -15.50 0.88 -5.34
CA VAL A 398 -16.75 1.61 -5.60
C VAL A 398 -16.84 2.88 -4.75
N VAL A 399 -16.52 2.79 -3.47
CA VAL A 399 -16.55 3.92 -2.54
C VAL A 399 -15.51 4.98 -2.86
N LEU A 400 -14.29 4.57 -3.24
CA LEU A 400 -13.23 5.49 -3.67
C LEU A 400 -13.61 6.23 -4.95
N LEU A 401 -14.19 5.52 -5.92
CA LEU A 401 -14.67 6.13 -7.18
C LEU A 401 -15.88 7.03 -6.99
N ALA A 402 -16.69 6.78 -5.97
CA ALA A 402 -17.80 7.66 -5.58
C ALA A 402 -17.35 8.93 -4.86
N GLY A 403 -16.04 9.11 -4.60
CA GLY A 403 -15.51 10.30 -3.95
C GLY A 403 -15.78 10.39 -2.44
N ILE A 404 -16.18 9.28 -1.80
CA ILE A 404 -16.48 9.23 -0.35
C ILE A 404 -15.18 9.23 0.49
N GLY A 405 -14.04 8.97 -0.15
CA GLY A 405 -12.72 8.99 0.49
C GLY A 405 -12.49 7.83 1.47
N PHE A 406 -11.53 8.01 2.38
CA PHE A 406 -11.12 6.97 3.32
C PHE A 406 -12.15 6.67 4.42
N VAL A 407 -13.02 7.63 4.73
CA VAL A 407 -14.18 7.43 5.63
C VAL A 407 -15.07 6.32 5.11
N GLY A 408 -15.34 6.32 3.80
CA GLY A 408 -16.13 5.26 3.19
C GLY A 408 -15.45 3.90 3.28
N LEU A 409 -14.11 3.84 3.21
CA LEU A 409 -13.36 2.58 3.41
C LEU A 409 -13.56 2.02 4.82
N ALA A 410 -13.65 2.88 5.84
CA ALA A 410 -14.03 2.46 7.18
C ALA A 410 -15.44 1.85 7.19
N GLY A 411 -16.40 2.46 6.48
CA GLY A 411 -17.74 1.89 6.28
C GLY A 411 -17.74 0.53 5.57
N VAL A 412 -16.92 0.36 4.53
CA VAL A 412 -16.74 -0.93 3.82
C VAL A 412 -16.25 -2.03 4.75
N SER A 413 -15.39 -1.70 5.72
CA SER A 413 -14.93 -2.67 6.72
C SER A 413 -16.08 -3.24 7.54
N ILE A 414 -17.06 -2.41 7.94
CA ILE A 414 -18.24 -2.84 8.69
C ILE A 414 -19.08 -3.79 7.82
N LEU A 415 -19.36 -3.38 6.58
CA LEU A 415 -20.15 -4.17 5.63
C LEU A 415 -19.52 -5.55 5.38
N THR A 416 -18.21 -5.58 5.11
CA THR A 416 -17.47 -6.82 4.88
C THR A 416 -17.40 -7.71 6.12
N ASN A 417 -17.24 -7.13 7.31
CA ASN A 417 -17.29 -7.87 8.57
C ASN A 417 -18.69 -8.48 8.83
N ILE A 418 -19.77 -7.74 8.51
CA ILE A 418 -21.15 -8.26 8.62
C ILE A 418 -21.38 -9.40 7.64
N ILE A 419 -20.94 -9.26 6.39
CA ILE A 419 -21.04 -10.34 5.38
C ILE A 419 -20.28 -11.58 5.88
N THR A 420 -19.03 -11.40 6.32
CA THR A 420 -18.17 -12.48 6.84
C THR A 420 -18.83 -13.19 8.02
N LEU A 421 -19.33 -12.42 9.00
CA LEU A 421 -20.05 -12.94 10.16
C LEU A 421 -21.28 -13.73 9.72
N SER A 422 -22.09 -13.18 8.82
CA SER A 422 -23.34 -13.79 8.35
C SER A 422 -23.08 -15.14 7.65
N VAL A 423 -22.08 -15.18 6.76
CA VAL A 423 -21.69 -16.40 6.04
C VAL A 423 -21.12 -17.44 7.00
N LEU A 424 -20.17 -17.06 7.88
CA LEU A 424 -19.61 -17.99 8.86
C LEU A 424 -20.67 -18.50 9.84
N PHE A 425 -21.59 -17.65 10.26
CA PHE A 425 -22.66 -18.04 11.17
C PHE A 425 -23.61 -19.02 10.48
N TYR A 426 -24.00 -18.76 9.23
CA TYR A 426 -24.83 -19.65 8.44
C TYR A 426 -24.19 -21.03 8.25
N LEU A 427 -22.89 -21.09 7.92
CA LEU A 427 -22.15 -22.33 7.75
C LEU A 427 -21.88 -23.04 9.08
N GLY A 428 -21.63 -22.27 10.14
CA GLY A 428 -21.28 -22.73 11.49
C GLY A 428 -22.48 -23.06 12.38
N ARG A 429 -23.72 -22.74 11.96
CA ARG A 429 -24.94 -22.94 12.77
C ARG A 429 -25.12 -24.38 13.24
N GLY A 430 -24.64 -25.36 12.47
CA GLY A 430 -24.69 -26.78 12.86
C GLY A 430 -23.78 -27.10 14.06
N MET A 431 -22.67 -26.38 14.21
CA MET A 431 -21.70 -26.55 15.31
C MET A 431 -22.18 -25.86 16.59
N LEU A 432 -23.08 -24.88 16.44
CA LEU A 432 -23.71 -24.13 17.54
C LEU A 432 -25.01 -24.77 18.03
N LYS A 433 -25.53 -25.80 17.36
CA LYS A 433 -26.59 -26.64 17.89
C LYS A 433 -25.97 -27.57 18.94
N SER A 434 -26.47 -27.51 20.17
CA SER A 434 -26.04 -28.37 21.26
C SER A 434 -26.18 -29.84 20.84
N VAL A 435 -25.05 -30.51 20.62
CA VAL A 435 -25.01 -31.97 20.64
C VAL A 435 -25.16 -32.36 22.10
N GLY A 436 -26.42 -32.51 22.54
CA GLY A 436 -26.75 -32.70 23.94
C GLY A 436 -28.19 -32.34 24.28
N ALA A 437 -29.17 -32.75 23.48
CA ALA A 437 -30.45 -33.15 24.06
C ALA A 437 -30.26 -34.61 24.49
N PRO A 438 -30.26 -34.94 25.80
CA PRO A 438 -30.30 -36.32 26.21
C PRO A 438 -31.56 -36.94 25.58
N ARG A 439 -31.36 -37.90 24.67
CA ARG A 439 -32.40 -38.91 24.43
C ARG A 439 -32.55 -39.62 25.77
N GLU A 440 -33.67 -39.37 26.42
CA GLU A 440 -34.16 -40.09 27.61
C GLU A 440 -33.40 -39.80 28.93
N VAL A 441 -33.64 -38.61 29.52
CA VAL A 441 -33.47 -38.43 30.97
C VAL A 441 -34.83 -38.03 31.57
N PRO A 442 -35.35 -38.76 32.58
CA PRO A 442 -36.65 -38.50 33.18
C PRO A 442 -36.73 -37.10 33.81
N LEU A 443 -37.89 -36.45 33.62
CA LEU A 443 -38.23 -35.05 33.90
C LEU A 443 -38.25 -34.61 35.38
N GLN A 444 -37.34 -35.10 36.24
CA GLN A 444 -37.35 -34.72 37.66
C GLN A 444 -36.03 -34.18 38.23
N GLN A 445 -34.93 -34.22 37.48
CA GLN A 445 -33.64 -33.60 37.86
C GLN A 445 -33.08 -32.61 36.82
N ALA A 446 -33.83 -32.33 35.76
CA ALA A 446 -33.43 -31.43 34.67
C ALA A 446 -33.58 -29.93 34.99
N SER A 447 -33.86 -29.55 36.24
CA SER A 447 -34.26 -28.19 36.62
C SER A 447 -33.12 -27.24 37.00
N ILE A 448 -31.83 -27.63 36.89
CA ILE A 448 -30.72 -26.75 37.34
C ILE A 448 -29.56 -26.57 36.33
N GLN A 449 -29.39 -27.41 35.30
CA GLN A 449 -28.22 -27.30 34.41
C GLN A 449 -28.43 -26.55 33.08
N GLN A 450 -29.62 -25.99 32.83
CA GLN A 450 -29.96 -25.40 31.52
C GLN A 450 -29.96 -23.86 31.44
N GLY A 451 -29.45 -23.14 32.44
CA GLY A 451 -29.82 -21.72 32.60
C GLY A 451 -28.74 -20.64 32.66
N ARG A 452 -27.43 -20.95 32.59
CA ARG A 452 -26.41 -19.87 32.54
C ARG A 452 -25.70 -19.86 31.19
N VAL A 453 -26.15 -18.94 30.34
CA VAL A 453 -25.46 -18.57 29.08
C VAL A 453 -24.10 -17.91 29.37
N LEU A 454 -23.91 -17.41 30.60
CA LEU A 454 -22.72 -16.70 31.06
C LEU A 454 -22.19 -17.30 32.38
N ASP A 455 -21.07 -18.00 32.28
CA ASP A 455 -20.37 -18.57 33.40
C ASP A 455 -19.25 -17.63 33.86
N MET A 456 -19.52 -16.81 34.88
CA MET A 456 -18.54 -15.87 35.43
C MET A 456 -17.21 -16.51 35.89
N PRO A 457 -17.19 -17.72 36.48
CA PRO A 457 -15.94 -18.42 36.78
C PRO A 457 -15.14 -18.76 35.51
N LEU A 458 -15.84 -19.16 34.44
CA LEU A 458 -15.23 -19.45 33.14
C LEU A 458 -14.67 -18.18 32.50
N LEU A 459 -15.40 -17.07 32.55
CA LEU A 459 -14.93 -15.76 32.07
C LEU A 459 -13.66 -15.29 32.79
N ARG A 460 -13.62 -15.41 34.12
CA ARG A 460 -12.40 -15.09 34.90
C ARG A 460 -11.25 -16.02 34.57
N GLY A 461 -11.51 -17.32 34.40
CA GLY A 461 -10.52 -18.31 33.98
C GLY A 461 -9.96 -18.01 32.58
N MET A 462 -10.82 -17.67 31.63
CA MET A 462 -10.45 -17.28 30.26
C MET A 462 -9.56 -16.05 30.26
N ALA A 463 -9.94 -15.00 31.00
CA ALA A 463 -9.15 -13.79 31.11
C ALA A 463 -7.78 -14.07 31.74
N GLY A 464 -7.73 -14.83 32.83
CA GLY A 464 -6.47 -15.20 33.50
C GLY A 464 -5.51 -16.00 32.62
N GLN A 465 -6.03 -16.93 31.80
CA GLN A 465 -5.20 -17.74 30.90
C GLN A 465 -4.75 -16.99 29.65
N SER A 466 -5.57 -16.06 29.14
CA SER A 466 -5.35 -15.43 27.84
C SER A 466 -4.59 -14.10 27.93
N TRP A 467 -4.51 -13.48 29.11
CA TRP A 467 -3.81 -12.20 29.32
C TRP A 467 -2.33 -12.21 28.87
N PRO A 468 -1.51 -13.26 29.11
CA PRO A 468 -0.11 -13.23 28.71
C PRO A 468 0.06 -13.29 27.19
N LEU A 469 -0.81 -14.05 26.52
CA LEU A 469 -0.84 -14.17 25.06
C LEU A 469 -1.29 -12.85 24.43
N MET A 470 -2.32 -12.22 24.99
CA MET A 470 -2.74 -10.88 24.58
C MET A 470 -1.62 -9.88 24.76
N LEU A 471 -0.98 -9.83 25.94
CA LEU A 471 0.12 -8.90 26.20
C LEU A 471 1.26 -9.11 25.19
N ASN A 472 1.64 -10.36 24.92
CA ASN A 472 2.68 -10.66 23.96
C ASN A 472 2.32 -10.18 22.55
N HIS A 473 1.08 -10.42 22.11
CA HIS A 473 0.61 -9.96 20.80
C HIS A 473 0.53 -8.43 20.73
N PHE A 474 0.06 -7.78 21.79
CA PHE A 474 -0.04 -6.33 21.90
C PHE A 474 1.34 -5.67 21.85
N LEU A 475 2.31 -6.17 22.63
CA LEU A 475 3.70 -5.68 22.59
C LEU A 475 4.32 -5.86 21.20
N ALA A 476 4.12 -7.02 20.57
CA ALA A 476 4.62 -7.26 19.21
C ALA A 476 3.98 -6.31 18.18
N THR A 477 2.70 -5.97 18.34
CA THR A 477 2.03 -5.01 17.44
C THR A 477 2.51 -3.58 17.66
N ILE A 478 2.63 -3.14 18.92
CA ILE A 478 3.17 -1.81 19.25
C ILE A 478 4.58 -1.68 18.69
N PHE A 479 5.42 -2.71 18.83
CA PHE A 479 6.78 -2.71 18.30
C PHE A 479 6.88 -2.30 16.82
N PHE A 480 5.91 -2.70 15.99
CA PHE A 480 5.91 -2.42 14.54
C PHE A 480 5.11 -1.18 14.12
N GLN A 481 4.37 -0.53 15.03
CA GLN A 481 3.38 0.49 14.66
C GLN A 481 3.36 1.73 15.55
N ILE A 482 4.09 1.74 16.67
CA ILE A 482 4.09 2.88 17.60
C ILE A 482 4.69 4.14 16.97
N ASP A 483 5.66 3.96 16.08
CA ASP A 483 6.28 5.00 15.28
C ASP A 483 5.26 5.77 14.43
N ILE A 484 4.26 5.10 13.85
CA ILE A 484 3.20 5.76 13.07
C ILE A 484 2.42 6.78 13.93
N VAL A 485 2.09 6.41 15.18
CA VAL A 485 1.36 7.30 16.10
C VAL A 485 2.24 8.47 16.54
N ILE A 486 3.53 8.24 16.75
CA ILE A 486 4.48 9.30 17.12
C ILE A 486 4.74 10.25 15.94
N ILE A 487 4.87 9.73 14.71
CA ILE A 487 5.03 10.55 13.51
C ILE A 487 3.78 11.40 13.29
N GLU A 488 2.58 10.83 13.43
CA GLU A 488 1.33 11.58 13.31
C GLU A 488 1.29 12.73 14.30
N ALA A 489 1.57 12.45 15.57
CA ALA A 489 1.52 13.44 16.64
C ALA A 489 2.52 14.59 16.47
N MET A 490 3.67 14.34 15.82
CA MET A 490 4.79 15.30 15.76
C MET A 490 4.93 15.98 14.40
N HIS A 491 4.54 15.30 13.31
CA HIS A 491 4.76 15.75 11.93
C HIS A 491 3.50 15.70 11.06
N GLY A 492 2.38 15.21 11.58
CA GLY A 492 1.09 15.17 10.89
C GLY A 492 0.91 14.00 9.94
N ASN A 493 -0.28 13.93 9.35
CA ASN A 493 -0.76 12.83 8.52
C ASN A 493 -0.04 12.67 7.18
N LEU A 494 0.41 13.76 6.55
CA LEU A 494 1.14 13.71 5.28
C LEU A 494 2.39 12.80 5.39
N MET A 495 3.20 13.03 6.42
CA MET A 495 4.40 12.24 6.68
C MET A 495 4.06 10.79 7.02
N VAL A 496 2.94 10.55 7.72
CA VAL A 496 2.44 9.18 7.98
C VAL A 496 2.11 8.45 6.69
N GLY A 497 1.46 9.10 5.72
CA GLY A 497 1.14 8.48 4.44
C GLY A 497 2.38 8.19 3.60
N GLN A 498 3.31 9.16 3.53
CA GLN A 498 4.61 8.97 2.89
C GLN A 498 5.40 7.82 3.52
N TYR A 499 5.42 7.72 4.86
CA TYR A 499 6.05 6.61 5.56
C TYR A 499 5.30 5.28 5.38
N GLY A 500 3.97 5.35 5.34
CA GLY A 500 3.07 4.21 5.21
C GLY A 500 3.21 3.44 3.90
N VAL A 501 3.57 4.10 2.79
CA VAL A 501 3.82 3.42 1.51
C VAL A 501 4.99 2.45 1.60
N ALA A 502 6.05 2.81 2.34
CA ALA A 502 7.21 1.94 2.56
C ALA A 502 6.82 0.70 3.38
N TYR A 503 5.99 0.88 4.42
CA TYR A 503 5.48 -0.23 5.24
C TYR A 503 4.70 -1.28 4.45
N LYS A 504 3.98 -0.90 3.39
CA LYS A 504 3.25 -1.86 2.54
C LYS A 504 4.20 -2.85 1.87
N TRP A 505 5.37 -2.40 1.41
CA TRP A 505 6.40 -3.26 0.84
C TRP A 505 6.98 -4.23 1.87
N LEU A 506 7.32 -3.75 3.06
CA LEU A 506 7.81 -4.62 4.15
C LEU A 506 6.78 -5.69 4.52
N SER A 507 5.50 -5.31 4.63
CA SER A 507 4.41 -6.24 4.92
C SER A 507 4.24 -7.32 3.83
N ALA A 508 4.40 -6.94 2.56
CA ALA A 508 4.37 -7.87 1.43
C ALA A 508 5.54 -8.88 1.50
N LEU A 509 6.74 -8.45 1.89
CA LEU A 509 7.92 -9.32 2.00
C LEU A 509 7.88 -10.25 3.21
N ASN A 510 7.25 -9.83 4.31
CA ASN A 510 7.12 -10.64 5.54
C ASN A 510 6.23 -11.89 5.38
N VAL A 511 5.62 -12.09 4.21
CA VAL A 511 5.00 -13.37 3.82
C VAL A 511 6.03 -14.51 3.80
N ILE A 512 7.23 -14.23 3.29
CA ILE A 512 8.29 -15.22 3.05
C ILE A 512 8.72 -15.93 4.35
N PRO A 513 9.18 -15.23 5.40
CA PRO A 513 9.57 -15.87 6.65
C PRO A 513 8.39 -16.55 7.34
N SER A 514 7.16 -16.02 7.21
CA SER A 514 5.97 -16.61 7.81
C SER A 514 5.69 -18.01 7.26
N PHE A 515 5.72 -18.20 5.94
CA PHE A 515 5.53 -19.53 5.37
C PHE A 515 6.71 -20.46 5.64
N PHE A 516 7.93 -19.93 5.60
CA PHE A 516 9.12 -20.70 5.91
C PHE A 516 9.12 -21.24 7.34
N THR A 517 8.76 -20.39 8.32
CA THR A 517 8.67 -20.78 9.73
C THR A 517 7.52 -21.75 10.00
N GLN A 518 6.34 -21.54 9.38
CA GLN A 518 5.22 -22.48 9.48
C GLN A 518 5.58 -23.88 8.97
N ALA A 519 6.32 -23.99 7.87
CA ALA A 519 6.78 -25.26 7.33
C ALA A 519 7.81 -25.96 8.23
N LEU A 520 8.67 -25.19 8.90
CA LEU A 520 9.70 -25.74 9.80
C LEU A 520 9.19 -26.06 11.20
N LEU A 521 8.08 -25.48 11.65
CA LEU A 521 7.59 -25.60 13.02
C LEU A 521 7.45 -27.05 13.52
N PRO A 522 6.82 -27.99 12.79
CA PRO A 522 6.67 -29.37 13.27
C PRO A 522 8.01 -30.06 13.48
N LEU A 523 8.97 -29.82 12.57
CA LEU A 523 10.32 -30.36 12.65
C LEU A 523 11.06 -29.81 13.87
N MET A 524 11.03 -28.49 14.06
CA MET A 524 11.73 -27.82 15.16
C MET A 524 11.13 -28.19 16.53
N SER A 525 9.81 -28.33 16.62
CA SER A 525 9.11 -28.73 17.85
C SER A 525 9.50 -30.14 18.31
N ARG A 526 9.56 -31.10 17.38
CA ARG A 526 10.02 -32.46 17.66
C ARG A 526 11.48 -32.48 18.10
N GLN A 527 12.36 -31.80 17.36
CA GLN A 527 13.79 -31.75 17.65
C GLN A 527 14.12 -31.02 18.96
N ALA A 528 13.28 -30.06 19.39
CA ALA A 528 13.47 -29.35 20.66
C ALA A 528 13.50 -30.27 21.89
N HIS A 529 12.78 -31.39 21.81
CA HIS A 529 12.66 -32.36 22.89
C HIS A 529 13.55 -33.60 22.68
N GLU A 530 13.78 -34.00 21.42
CA GLU A 530 14.46 -35.25 21.08
C GLU A 530 15.96 -35.07 20.77
N ASP A 531 16.34 -34.02 20.03
CA ASP A 531 17.71 -33.82 19.54
C ASP A 531 18.03 -32.33 19.37
N ARG A 532 18.61 -31.74 20.44
CA ARG A 532 18.98 -30.32 20.48
C ARG A 532 20.11 -29.96 19.51
N ASP A 533 20.99 -30.90 19.20
CA ASP A 533 22.07 -30.67 18.23
C ASP A 533 21.52 -30.63 16.81
N ALA A 534 20.56 -31.50 16.47
CA ALA A 534 19.85 -31.41 15.21
C ALA A 534 19.05 -30.12 15.10
N LEU A 535 18.39 -29.68 16.18
CA LEU A 535 17.70 -28.39 16.21
C LEU A 535 18.66 -27.23 15.94
N LYS A 536 19.83 -27.20 16.61
CA LYS A 536 20.86 -26.18 16.38
C LYS A 536 21.34 -26.16 14.93
N ARG A 537 21.65 -27.33 14.35
CA ARG A 537 22.09 -27.46 12.96
C ARG A 537 21.03 -26.96 11.97
N ASN A 538 19.77 -27.37 12.18
CA ASN A 538 18.67 -26.99 11.30
C ASN A 538 18.31 -25.50 11.43
N TYR A 539 18.34 -24.95 12.64
CA TYR A 539 18.18 -23.52 12.88
C TYR A 539 19.28 -22.70 12.18
N THR A 540 20.54 -23.14 12.29
CA THR A 540 21.69 -22.49 11.64
C THR A 540 21.54 -22.49 10.11
N LEU A 541 21.18 -23.64 9.53
CA LEU A 541 20.92 -23.76 8.09
C LEU A 541 19.73 -22.89 7.65
N ALA A 542 18.67 -22.85 8.46
CA ALA A 542 17.46 -22.08 8.19
C ALA A 542 17.73 -20.56 8.20
N ILE A 543 18.51 -20.05 9.16
CA ILE A 543 18.96 -18.64 9.14
C ILE A 543 19.80 -18.37 7.91
N LYS A 544 20.76 -19.24 7.61
CA LYS A 544 21.66 -19.07 6.48
C LYS A 544 20.88 -18.94 5.17
N LEU A 545 19.84 -19.75 4.99
CA LEU A 545 18.92 -19.65 3.85
C LEU A 545 18.13 -18.33 3.85
N LEU A 546 17.52 -17.95 4.96
CA LEU A 546 16.73 -16.71 5.06
C LEU A 546 17.58 -15.47 4.79
N VAL A 547 18.76 -15.36 5.39
CA VAL A 547 19.66 -14.22 5.21
C VAL A 547 20.19 -14.14 3.78
N SER A 548 20.46 -15.28 3.14
CA SER A 548 20.87 -15.36 1.73
C SER A 548 19.77 -14.91 0.76
N ILE A 549 18.53 -14.74 1.22
CA ILE A 549 17.44 -14.16 0.45
C ILE A 549 17.18 -12.71 0.89
N ALA A 550 17.20 -12.46 2.21
CA ALA A 550 16.87 -11.16 2.78
C ALA A 550 17.85 -10.04 2.40
N LEU A 551 19.16 -10.31 2.45
CA LEU A 551 20.20 -9.31 2.14
C LEU A 551 20.17 -8.82 0.67
N PRO A 552 20.18 -9.68 -0.37
CA PRO A 552 20.09 -9.20 -1.74
C PRO A 552 18.74 -8.53 -2.01
N LEU A 553 17.67 -8.95 -1.34
CA LEU A 553 16.36 -8.31 -1.45
C LEU A 553 16.37 -6.89 -0.88
N ALA A 554 16.98 -6.69 0.29
CA ALA A 554 17.18 -5.36 0.87
C ALA A 554 18.02 -4.46 -0.06
N ALA A 555 19.08 -4.99 -0.65
CA ALA A 555 19.86 -4.27 -1.66
C ALA A 555 19.00 -3.88 -2.87
N LEU A 556 18.30 -4.83 -3.51
CA LEU A 556 17.44 -4.54 -4.67
C LEU A 556 16.40 -3.47 -4.38
N PHE A 557 15.69 -3.57 -3.26
CA PHE A 557 14.66 -2.61 -2.87
C PHE A 557 15.23 -1.23 -2.54
N THR A 558 16.48 -1.15 -2.06
CA THR A 558 17.15 0.15 -1.85
C THR A 558 17.31 0.90 -3.18
N PHE A 559 17.78 0.23 -4.23
CA PHE A 559 17.95 0.86 -5.55
C PHE A 559 16.62 1.04 -6.27
N LEU A 560 15.69 0.10 -6.12
CA LEU A 560 14.37 0.16 -6.73
C LEU A 560 13.35 1.02 -5.95
N ALA A 561 13.75 1.70 -4.87
CA ALA A 561 12.78 2.38 -4.01
C ALA A 561 11.95 3.44 -4.73
N TYR A 562 12.57 4.29 -5.55
CA TYR A 562 11.87 5.30 -6.36
C TYR A 562 10.86 4.69 -7.33
N PRO A 563 11.23 3.74 -8.22
CA PRO A 563 10.26 3.12 -9.13
C PRO A 563 9.19 2.32 -8.37
N LEU A 564 9.52 1.65 -7.26
CA LEU A 564 8.56 0.90 -6.46
C LEU A 564 7.55 1.82 -5.75
N THR A 565 7.99 2.94 -5.16
CA THR A 565 7.09 3.93 -4.55
C THR A 565 6.21 4.59 -5.59
N THR A 566 6.75 4.92 -6.77
CA THR A 566 5.97 5.46 -7.90
C THR A 566 4.93 4.45 -8.41
N LEU A 567 5.32 3.17 -8.48
CA LEU A 567 4.44 2.08 -8.89
C LEU A 567 3.31 1.84 -7.89
N LEU A 568 3.54 2.06 -6.60
CA LEU A 568 2.56 1.79 -5.56
C LEU A 568 1.66 3.02 -5.29
N GLY A 569 2.25 4.15 -4.90
CA GLY A 569 1.53 5.36 -4.50
C GLY A 569 1.45 6.46 -5.57
N GLY A 570 2.40 6.49 -6.51
CA GLY A 570 2.56 7.59 -7.47
C GLY A 570 3.58 8.63 -7.04
N ALA A 571 3.76 9.68 -7.85
CA ALA A 571 4.80 10.68 -7.64
C ALA A 571 4.57 11.59 -6.41
N GLU A 572 3.32 11.74 -5.93
CA GLU A 572 3.00 12.46 -4.68
C GLU A 572 3.65 11.86 -3.42
N TYR A 573 4.09 10.60 -3.47
CA TYR A 573 4.78 9.95 -2.36
C TYR A 573 6.31 10.11 -2.44
N LEU A 574 6.82 10.73 -3.51
CA LEU A 574 8.25 10.99 -3.67
C LEU A 574 8.64 12.39 -3.14
N PRO A 575 9.90 12.56 -2.72
CA PRO A 575 10.92 11.52 -2.53
C PRO A 575 10.76 10.73 -1.22
N ASP A 576 10.00 11.25 -0.25
CA ASP A 576 10.04 10.80 1.14
C ASP A 576 9.65 9.32 1.33
N GLY A 577 8.62 8.84 0.61
CA GLY A 577 8.22 7.44 0.67
C GLY A 577 9.26 6.48 0.08
N ALA A 578 10.03 6.92 -0.92
CA ALA A 578 11.16 6.15 -1.44
C ALA A 578 12.31 6.12 -0.43
N ILE A 579 12.68 7.26 0.16
CA ILE A 579 13.74 7.32 1.18
C ILE A 579 13.37 6.47 2.40
N ALA A 580 12.11 6.53 2.85
CA ALA A 580 11.61 5.66 3.92
C ALA A 580 11.82 4.18 3.57
N LEU A 581 11.47 3.76 2.35
CA LEU A 581 11.67 2.38 1.90
C LEU A 581 13.16 1.98 1.85
N GLN A 582 14.03 2.87 1.35
CA GLN A 582 15.49 2.64 1.31
C GLN A 582 16.08 2.37 2.68
N LEU A 583 15.62 3.09 3.70
CA LEU A 583 16.10 2.93 5.07
C LEU A 583 15.45 1.70 5.72
N MET A 584 14.12 1.63 5.72
CA MET A 584 13.37 0.60 6.44
C MET A 584 13.65 -0.81 5.94
N ILE A 585 13.94 -1.01 4.66
CA ILE A 585 14.13 -2.36 4.09
C ILE A 585 15.28 -3.13 4.78
N TRP A 586 16.27 -2.43 5.34
CA TRP A 586 17.37 -3.04 6.08
C TRP A 586 16.97 -3.64 7.44
N SER A 587 15.73 -3.42 7.88
CA SER A 587 15.13 -4.17 9.02
C SER A 587 14.83 -5.62 8.66
N ILE A 588 14.56 -5.93 7.38
CA ILE A 588 14.12 -7.25 6.92
C ILE A 588 15.13 -8.37 7.25
N PRO A 589 16.45 -8.24 6.97
CA PRO A 589 17.42 -9.28 7.32
C PRO A 589 17.43 -9.64 8.81
N ILE A 590 17.34 -8.64 9.69
CA ILE A 590 17.33 -8.87 11.15
C ILE A 590 15.97 -9.40 11.60
N GLY A 591 14.88 -8.81 11.10
CA GLY A 591 13.51 -9.21 11.41
C GLY A 591 13.21 -10.66 11.01
N TRP A 592 13.77 -11.15 9.90
CA TRP A 592 13.60 -12.56 9.50
C TRP A 592 14.37 -13.52 10.42
N ILE A 593 15.55 -13.12 10.91
CA ILE A 593 16.28 -13.86 11.96
C ILE A 593 15.45 -13.90 13.24
N ASN A 594 14.91 -12.75 13.68
CA ASN A 594 14.07 -12.64 14.86
C ASN A 594 12.80 -13.49 14.73
N SER A 595 12.15 -13.47 13.56
CA SER A 595 10.97 -14.28 13.28
C SER A 595 11.26 -15.77 13.49
N LEU A 596 12.28 -16.32 12.81
CA LEU A 596 12.64 -17.73 12.98
C LEU A 596 13.08 -18.06 14.41
N THR A 597 13.83 -17.16 15.05
CA THR A 597 14.29 -17.33 16.43
C THR A 597 13.13 -17.37 17.42
N GLN A 598 12.15 -16.49 17.26
CA GLN A 598 10.94 -16.48 18.08
C GLN A 598 10.24 -17.85 18.03
N TYR A 599 10.10 -18.45 16.85
CA TYR A 599 9.48 -19.78 16.71
C TYR A 599 10.28 -20.88 17.41
N VAL A 600 11.62 -20.86 17.32
CA VAL A 600 12.46 -21.82 18.04
C VAL A 600 12.36 -21.64 19.56
N LEU A 601 12.33 -20.40 20.04
CA LEU A 601 12.13 -20.12 21.47
C LEU A 601 10.75 -20.55 21.97
N ILE A 602 9.71 -20.46 21.12
CA ILE A 602 8.38 -21.00 21.41
C ILE A 602 8.43 -22.53 21.50
N ALA A 603 9.13 -23.20 20.57
CA ALA A 603 9.30 -24.66 20.58
C ALA A 603 10.07 -25.17 21.81
N LEU A 604 10.88 -24.32 22.44
CA LEU A 604 11.59 -24.58 23.70
C LEU A 604 10.79 -24.18 24.96
N ASP A 605 9.51 -23.82 24.83
CA ASP A 605 8.63 -23.37 25.91
C ASP A 605 9.12 -22.11 26.67
N LEU A 606 9.93 -21.26 26.01
CA LEU A 606 10.50 -20.03 26.61
C LEU A 606 9.61 -18.79 26.46
N GLN A 607 8.31 -18.97 26.22
CA GLN A 607 7.34 -17.90 25.89
C GLN A 607 7.38 -16.70 26.87
N ARG A 608 7.48 -16.95 28.18
CA ARG A 608 7.54 -15.88 29.19
C ARG A 608 8.78 -14.98 29.05
N ARG A 609 9.91 -15.55 28.60
CA ARG A 609 11.15 -14.80 28.38
C ARG A 609 11.08 -14.01 27.08
N ILE A 610 10.39 -14.53 26.07
CA ILE A 610 10.09 -13.81 24.82
C ILE A 610 9.30 -12.54 25.11
N THR A 611 8.27 -12.61 25.96
CA THR A 611 7.47 -11.42 26.33
C THR A 611 8.31 -10.34 27.01
N ARG A 612 9.28 -10.71 27.87
CA ARG A 612 10.21 -9.75 28.48
C ARG A 612 11.15 -9.12 27.45
N ALA A 613 11.61 -9.88 26.47
CA ALA A 613 12.43 -9.37 25.37
C ALA A 613 11.64 -8.35 24.52
N PHE A 614 10.39 -8.66 24.17
CA PHE A 614 9.51 -7.70 23.48
C PHE A 614 9.26 -6.44 24.32
N ALA A 615 9.01 -6.56 25.61
CA ALA A 615 8.82 -5.39 26.48
C ALA A 615 10.06 -4.47 26.48
N LEU A 616 11.26 -5.05 26.49
CA LEU A 616 12.52 -4.31 26.43
C LEU A 616 12.70 -3.63 25.06
N ALA A 617 12.41 -4.36 23.97
CA ALA A 617 12.53 -3.85 22.61
C ALA A 617 11.49 -2.74 22.32
N VAL A 618 10.24 -2.89 22.78
CA VAL A 618 9.21 -1.85 22.71
C VAL A 618 9.60 -0.63 23.53
N GLY A 619 10.14 -0.83 24.74
CA GLY A 619 10.66 0.26 25.57
C GLY A 619 11.75 1.05 24.87
N PHE A 620 12.74 0.36 24.28
CA PHE A 620 13.77 0.98 23.46
C PHE A 620 13.17 1.75 22.27
N ASN A 621 12.28 1.11 21.51
CA ASN A 621 11.65 1.70 20.33
C ASN A 621 10.87 2.98 20.68
N LEU A 622 10.03 2.93 21.73
CA LEU A 622 9.25 4.07 22.20
C LEU A 622 10.14 5.22 22.65
N ILE A 623 11.15 4.95 23.49
CA ILE A 623 12.06 5.99 24.01
C ILE A 623 12.87 6.60 22.87
N ALA A 624 13.44 5.78 21.99
CA ALA A 624 14.20 6.26 20.86
C ALA A 624 13.34 7.10 19.91
N ASN A 625 12.11 6.66 19.62
CA ASN A 625 11.20 7.42 18.76
C ASN A 625 10.83 8.76 19.38
N LEU A 626 10.51 8.81 20.68
CA LEU A 626 10.19 10.06 21.37
C LEU A 626 11.37 11.05 21.39
N ILE A 627 12.62 10.57 21.38
CA ILE A 627 13.82 11.43 21.39
C ILE A 627 14.17 11.92 19.98
N PHE A 628 14.20 11.02 18.99
CA PHE A 628 14.78 11.32 17.67
C PHE A 628 13.76 11.65 16.58
N VAL A 629 12.52 11.14 16.65
CA VAL A 629 11.49 11.47 15.63
C VAL A 629 11.19 12.97 15.61
N PRO A 630 11.05 13.69 16.74
CA PRO A 630 10.83 15.15 16.70
C PRO A 630 11.89 15.94 15.92
N GLN A 631 13.13 15.43 15.84
CA GLN A 631 14.25 16.13 15.20
C GLN A 631 14.48 15.70 13.75
N TYR A 632 14.20 14.44 13.41
CA TYR A 632 14.58 13.85 12.12
C TYR A 632 13.41 13.20 11.36
N GLY A 633 12.18 13.28 11.89
CA GLY A 633 10.96 12.76 11.28
C GLY A 633 11.01 11.26 10.99
N TYR A 634 10.44 10.85 9.86
CA TYR A 634 10.36 9.45 9.43
C TYR A 634 11.74 8.79 9.22
N LYS A 635 12.80 9.56 8.94
CA LYS A 635 14.15 9.02 8.74
C LYS A 635 14.70 8.42 10.03
N ALA A 636 14.47 9.08 11.17
CA ALA A 636 14.79 8.52 12.48
C ALA A 636 13.95 7.28 12.77
N ALA A 637 12.64 7.33 12.52
CA ALA A 637 11.75 6.18 12.73
C ALA A 637 12.24 4.94 11.95
N ALA A 638 12.61 5.12 10.69
CA ALA A 638 13.13 4.03 9.85
C ALA A 638 14.41 3.39 10.42
N ILE A 639 15.37 4.21 10.90
CA ILE A 639 16.60 3.71 11.51
C ILE A 639 16.30 3.04 12.86
N ILE A 640 15.42 3.64 13.67
CA ILE A 640 15.02 3.09 14.97
C ILE A 640 14.37 1.72 14.79
N THR A 641 13.62 1.48 13.71
CA THR A 641 13.06 0.17 13.40
C THR A 641 14.17 -0.88 13.22
N ILE A 642 15.24 -0.57 12.50
CA ILE A 642 16.42 -1.47 12.36
C ILE A 642 17.09 -1.70 13.72
N LEU A 643 17.30 -0.62 14.49
CA LEU A 643 17.92 -0.71 15.82
C LEU A 643 17.05 -1.48 16.81
N SER A 644 15.72 -1.41 16.67
CA SER A 644 14.77 -2.12 17.51
C SER A 644 14.77 -3.62 17.21
N GLU A 645 14.89 -4.00 15.94
CA GLU A 645 15.12 -5.40 15.54
C GLU A 645 16.45 -5.92 16.10
N ALA A 646 17.51 -5.12 16.06
CA ALA A 646 18.79 -5.47 16.69
C ALA A 646 18.67 -5.58 18.23
N ALA A 647 17.95 -4.66 18.86
CA ALA A 647 17.69 -4.67 20.31
C ALA A 647 16.87 -5.91 20.73
N LEU A 648 15.98 -6.41 19.87
CA LEU A 648 15.25 -7.67 20.09
C LEU A 648 16.13 -8.91 19.86
N LEU A 649 17.03 -8.85 18.87
CA LEU A 649 17.95 -9.93 18.54
C LEU A 649 18.89 -10.26 19.70
N VAL A 650 19.33 -9.27 20.47
CA VAL A 650 20.28 -9.47 21.59
C VAL A 650 19.70 -10.40 22.68
N PRO A 651 18.54 -10.11 23.31
CA PRO A 651 17.89 -11.03 24.24
C PRO A 651 17.64 -12.42 23.63
N PHE A 652 17.21 -12.48 22.37
CA PHE A 652 16.95 -13.74 21.68
C PHE A 652 18.23 -14.57 21.52
N ALA A 653 19.34 -13.96 21.12
CA ALA A 653 20.63 -14.62 21.02
C ALA A 653 21.14 -15.11 22.38
N LEU A 654 20.93 -14.35 23.47
CA LEU A 654 21.27 -14.79 24.83
C LEU A 654 20.44 -16.00 25.27
N LEU A 655 19.14 -15.99 24.99
CA LEU A 655 18.25 -17.12 25.29
C LEU A 655 18.64 -18.38 24.51
N LEU A 656 18.97 -18.23 23.22
CA LEU A 656 19.45 -19.33 22.39
C LEU A 656 20.80 -19.86 22.85
N ARG A 657 21.73 -18.99 23.25
CA ARG A 657 23.02 -19.40 23.79
C ARG A 657 22.86 -20.26 25.04
N GLY A 658 21.86 -19.93 25.87
CA GLY A 658 21.50 -20.76 27.02
C GLY A 658 20.89 -22.11 26.65
N ALA A 659 20.25 -22.24 25.48
CA ALA A 659 19.58 -23.47 25.04
C ALA A 659 20.48 -24.41 24.23
N PHE A 660 21.32 -23.87 23.33
CA PHE A 660 22.12 -24.63 22.34
C PHE A 660 23.65 -24.38 22.42
N GLY A 661 24.11 -23.60 23.39
CA GLY A 661 25.49 -23.09 23.42
C GLY A 661 25.74 -21.99 22.38
N PRO A 662 26.98 -21.50 22.24
CA PRO A 662 27.29 -20.40 21.34
C PRO A 662 27.00 -20.76 19.88
N ILE A 663 26.42 -19.80 19.16
CA ILE A 663 26.26 -19.82 17.70
C ILE A 663 27.32 -18.90 17.12
N ILE A 664 28.09 -19.40 16.15
CA ILE A 664 29.13 -18.63 15.47
C ILE A 664 28.45 -17.83 14.35
N TRP A 665 27.89 -16.68 14.71
CA TRP A 665 27.16 -15.82 13.75
C TRP A 665 28.01 -15.42 12.56
N LEU A 666 29.31 -15.23 12.75
CA LEU A 666 30.24 -14.88 11.68
C LEU A 666 30.18 -15.91 10.55
N ASP A 667 30.25 -17.21 10.86
CA ASP A 667 30.21 -18.32 9.89
C ASP A 667 28.93 -18.35 9.05
N ILE A 668 27.83 -17.84 9.61
CA ILE A 668 26.54 -17.79 8.95
C ILE A 668 26.44 -16.58 8.02
N LEU A 669 26.95 -15.43 8.46
CA LEU A 669 26.67 -14.13 7.84
C LEU A 669 27.73 -13.67 6.84
N TRP A 670 29.00 -14.06 6.99
CA TRP A 670 30.07 -13.44 6.19
C TRP A 670 29.94 -13.72 4.67
N ARG A 671 29.53 -14.93 4.26
CA ARG A 671 29.38 -15.29 2.83
C ARG A 671 28.20 -14.56 2.18
N PRO A 672 26.98 -14.56 2.75
CA PRO A 672 25.88 -13.76 2.21
C PRO A 672 26.21 -12.27 2.18
N VAL A 673 26.80 -11.72 3.25
CA VAL A 673 27.16 -10.29 3.31
C VAL A 673 28.17 -9.93 2.23
N LEU A 674 29.22 -10.74 2.03
CA LEU A 674 30.22 -10.47 0.99
C LEU A 674 29.61 -10.56 -0.42
N ALA A 675 28.76 -11.55 -0.69
CA ALA A 675 28.06 -11.68 -1.96
C ALA A 675 27.10 -10.50 -2.22
N THR A 676 26.34 -10.06 -1.21
CA THR A 676 25.47 -8.88 -1.31
C THR A 676 26.29 -7.60 -1.47
N THR A 677 27.46 -7.50 -0.84
CA THR A 677 28.37 -6.35 -1.01
C THR A 677 28.86 -6.26 -2.46
N ALA A 678 29.24 -7.38 -3.07
CA ALA A 678 29.60 -7.43 -4.48
C ALA A 678 28.43 -7.00 -5.39
N MET A 679 27.22 -7.43 -5.06
CA MET A 679 26.00 -7.01 -5.75
C MET A 679 25.74 -5.51 -5.63
N ILE A 680 25.85 -4.95 -4.42
CA ILE A 680 25.68 -3.50 -4.17
C ILE A 680 26.74 -2.71 -4.93
N LEU A 681 27.99 -3.16 -4.94
CA LEU A 681 29.05 -2.49 -5.69
C LEU A 681 28.71 -2.41 -7.19
N MET A 682 28.19 -3.49 -7.77
CA MET A 682 27.75 -3.48 -9.18
C MET A 682 26.56 -2.54 -9.41
N LEU A 683 25.61 -2.49 -8.47
CA LEU A 683 24.50 -1.54 -8.54
C LEU A 683 25.00 -0.10 -8.45
N VAL A 684 25.81 0.26 -7.45
CA VAL A 684 26.36 1.62 -7.29
C VAL A 684 27.11 2.08 -8.53
N LEU A 685 28.00 1.23 -9.08
CA LEU A 685 28.82 1.59 -10.24
C LEU A 685 28.01 1.70 -11.54
N GLY A 686 26.96 0.88 -11.70
CA GLY A 686 26.18 0.81 -12.94
C GLY A 686 24.92 1.67 -12.95
N TRP A 687 24.36 2.04 -11.79
CA TRP A 687 23.04 2.66 -11.69
C TRP A 687 22.96 4.03 -12.37
N SER A 688 24.00 4.86 -12.24
CA SER A 688 24.05 6.18 -12.87
C SER A 688 24.18 6.12 -14.39
N MET A 689 24.75 5.04 -14.94
CA MET A 689 24.94 4.86 -16.37
C MET A 689 23.72 4.21 -17.03
N GLN A 690 23.33 3.02 -16.57
CA GLN A 690 22.22 2.24 -17.12
C GLN A 690 21.58 1.37 -16.02
N PRO A 691 20.51 1.86 -15.34
CA PRO A 691 19.88 1.16 -14.22
C PRO A 691 19.42 -0.27 -14.55
N LEU A 692 18.84 -0.48 -15.73
CA LEU A 692 18.33 -1.79 -16.15
C LEU A 692 19.47 -2.80 -16.35
N LEU A 693 20.56 -2.40 -16.99
CA LEU A 693 21.72 -3.27 -17.19
C LEU A 693 22.40 -3.58 -15.85
N ALA A 694 22.57 -2.57 -15.00
CA ALA A 694 23.12 -2.74 -13.66
C ALA A 694 22.32 -3.74 -12.82
N LEU A 695 20.98 -3.67 -12.88
CA LEU A 695 20.08 -4.59 -12.22
C LEU A 695 20.29 -6.03 -12.73
N VAL A 696 20.31 -6.24 -14.04
CA VAL A 696 20.52 -7.58 -14.64
C VAL A 696 21.88 -8.15 -14.25
N VAL A 697 22.95 -7.35 -14.32
CA VAL A 697 24.29 -7.77 -13.93
C VAL A 697 24.34 -8.10 -12.44
N ALA A 698 23.77 -7.28 -11.57
CA ALA A 698 23.72 -7.52 -10.13
C ALA A 698 22.98 -8.82 -9.77
N LEU A 699 21.88 -9.12 -10.47
CA LEU A 699 21.12 -10.37 -10.31
C LEU A 699 21.91 -11.62 -10.73
N VAL A 700 22.91 -11.49 -11.60
CA VAL A 700 23.81 -12.59 -11.99
C VAL A 700 25.03 -12.66 -11.05
N VAL A 701 25.58 -11.52 -10.65
CA VAL A 701 26.76 -11.43 -9.78
C VAL A 701 26.49 -12.02 -8.41
N TYR A 702 25.32 -11.78 -7.82
CA TYR A 702 24.99 -12.31 -6.51
C TYR A 702 25.03 -13.86 -6.44
N PRO A 703 24.27 -14.62 -7.26
CA PRO A 703 24.34 -16.07 -7.25
C PRO A 703 25.72 -16.59 -7.68
N ALA A 704 26.42 -15.93 -8.61
CA ALA A 704 27.79 -16.30 -8.97
C ALA A 704 28.76 -16.17 -7.78
N ALA A 705 28.66 -15.07 -7.02
CA ALA A 705 29.45 -14.85 -5.82
C ALA A 705 29.12 -15.88 -4.73
N LEU A 706 27.84 -16.22 -4.52
CA LEU A 706 27.44 -17.26 -3.57
C LEU A 706 28.00 -18.65 -3.93
N LEU A 707 28.00 -18.99 -5.23
CA LEU A 707 28.60 -20.22 -5.73
C LEU A 707 30.12 -20.22 -5.53
N ALA A 708 30.79 -19.12 -5.86
CA ALA A 708 32.24 -18.97 -5.68
C ALA A 708 32.66 -19.05 -4.20
N LEU A 709 31.87 -18.45 -3.30
CA LEU A 709 32.09 -18.48 -1.85
C LEU A 709 31.67 -19.82 -1.21
N ARG A 710 31.13 -20.76 -1.99
CA ARG A 710 30.62 -22.06 -1.53
C ARG A 710 29.71 -21.88 -0.32
N LEU A 711 28.60 -21.16 -0.49
CA LEU A 711 27.71 -20.79 0.62
C LEU A 711 27.47 -21.97 1.58
N PHE A 712 27.09 -23.14 1.06
CA PHE A 712 26.80 -24.34 1.85
C PHE A 712 28.01 -25.27 1.96
N THR A 713 28.18 -25.89 3.13
CA THR A 713 29.14 -26.98 3.32
C THR A 713 28.70 -28.26 2.60
N ALA A 714 29.60 -29.23 2.44
CA ALA A 714 29.29 -30.54 1.83
C ALA A 714 28.15 -31.27 2.56
N GLU A 715 28.11 -31.18 3.89
CA GLU A 715 27.04 -31.76 4.70
C GLU A 715 25.70 -31.03 4.51
N GLU A 716 25.71 -29.71 4.46
CA GLU A 716 24.50 -28.90 4.21
C GLU A 716 23.95 -29.15 2.80
N THR A 717 24.82 -29.22 1.78
CA THR A 717 24.42 -29.56 0.41
C THR A 717 23.84 -30.96 0.31
N ALA A 718 24.45 -31.95 0.96
CA ALA A 718 23.92 -33.32 1.02
C ALA A 718 22.51 -33.39 1.64
N ARG A 719 22.20 -32.51 2.61
CA ARG A 719 20.87 -32.41 3.24
C ARG A 719 19.84 -31.66 2.40
N LEU A 720 20.28 -30.72 1.57
CA LEU A 720 19.41 -29.96 0.65
C LEU A 720 19.12 -30.74 -0.64
N MET A 721 20.05 -31.60 -1.07
CA MET A 721 19.96 -32.35 -2.33
C MET A 721 18.66 -33.17 -2.51
N PRO A 722 18.11 -33.85 -1.48
CA PRO A 722 16.86 -34.60 -1.59
C PRO A 722 15.62 -33.71 -1.76
N LEU A 723 15.72 -32.43 -1.44
CA LEU A 723 14.61 -31.47 -1.49
C LEU A 723 14.54 -30.74 -2.84
N LEU A 724 15.54 -30.90 -3.71
CA LEU A 724 15.64 -30.20 -4.99
C LEU A 724 15.14 -31.06 -6.16
N PRO A 725 14.56 -30.45 -7.21
CA PRO A 725 14.25 -31.16 -8.45
C PRO A 725 15.50 -31.84 -9.05
N PRO A 726 15.40 -33.03 -9.66
CA PRO A 726 16.55 -33.85 -10.06
C PRO A 726 17.50 -33.17 -11.05
N ARG A 727 17.04 -32.16 -11.81
CA ARG A 727 17.88 -31.34 -12.70
C ARG A 727 18.78 -30.37 -11.94
N MET A 728 18.27 -29.73 -10.89
CA MET A 728 19.05 -28.85 -10.01
C MET A 728 20.03 -29.63 -9.12
N ALA A 729 19.61 -30.81 -8.65
CA ALA A 729 20.47 -31.70 -7.87
C ALA A 729 21.75 -32.10 -8.62
N ARG A 730 21.66 -32.37 -9.94
CA ARG A 730 22.84 -32.66 -10.78
C ARG A 730 23.76 -31.46 -10.96
N GLN A 731 23.22 -30.26 -11.13
CA GLN A 731 24.06 -29.06 -11.27
C GLN A 731 24.82 -28.77 -9.98
N LEU A 732 24.19 -28.89 -8.81
CA LEU A 732 24.87 -28.72 -7.53
C LEU A 732 25.94 -29.79 -7.24
N GLN A 733 25.78 -31.02 -7.75
CA GLN A 733 26.82 -32.07 -7.67
C GLN A 733 28.09 -31.74 -8.46
N VAL A 734 27.98 -30.96 -9.54
CA VAL A 734 29.14 -30.52 -10.33
C VAL A 734 29.93 -29.44 -9.59
N PHE A 735 29.29 -28.64 -8.74
CA PHE A 735 29.93 -27.58 -7.97
C PHE A 735 30.37 -28.00 -6.55
N SER A 736 29.87 -29.13 -6.02
CA SER A 736 30.26 -29.65 -4.71
C SER A 736 31.50 -30.58 -4.75
N ARG A 737 31.88 -31.06 -5.93
CA ARG A 737 33.20 -31.64 -6.22
C ARG A 737 34.17 -30.53 -6.56
#